data_AF-A0A094XAI4-F1
#
_entry.id   AF-A0A094XAI4-F1
#
_cell.length_a   1.000
_cell.length_b   1.000
_cell.length_c   1.000
_cell.angle_alpha   90.00
_cell.angle_beta   90.00
_cell.angle_gamma   90.00
#
_symmetry.space_group_name_H-M   'P 1'
#
loop_
_entity.id
_entity.type
_entity.pdbx_description
1 polymer ?
#
loop_
_entity_poly.entity_id
_entity_poly.type
_entity_poly.pdbx_seq_one_letter_code
_entity_poly.pdbx_strand_id
1 'polypeptide(L)'
;MLKKKWSIVAASIAVMIIGIIVTFSLLHPDKMMAMELEAKQSFEDADYEKSVELYSKILEEDPYHVEARMRLAQSYAALSRLDEAEETLLDGIDLLPREASFYSSLSMFYMAQFKIDAALSTLQVGIDKTSDEDLHNEYEQLTAGIEIVSERTYVQQGFQRSLQLVWSDHNGEEVPLKADEWSLSDEKAAELEDREDSVIFYGKEPAEVTVVASIGEFEQTIDLFILEQVVEVLTFTEDFSESLPLAIGEEKVISIRAEDATGAEMSFESTWSTVNGLGSITSSSEQQATFNAEQEGLETIRVTVQDLTLEAEMVIDGQNKTILTKTEGNGTVELSPQQLSYTTGSEVTIQAIPAEGWEFVRWEGDLESSNQSETIVVNDHKRIKAIFSQNNITLAATHSVGGTIHSNKRLTQVRENDLVTLTAVPASGWRFVRWSGDMPSTERNLSLFMNRNYSVHAVFEQEQTTSNEGEGTGTNGNQGSANEKETGTDSRQTYTLSYTAGEGGSIQPSAPGSSFTSGSEVALTAHPKKGWEFVSWSGAATGTNPTITLTMSQDQHVTASFKKKENTTPEPQPEQTYTLSASTSGQGSVSPRSGEYKAGTNVTITATAESGWKFVRWQGDASGSSLTTSVTMNGNRNVTAVFEKIQVEVPSEPPTDGDDQDDSEDEEDDPANE
;
A
#
# COMPACT_ATOMS: atom_id res chain seq x y z
N MET A 1 -36.11 -13.56 80.96
CA MET A 1 -35.44 -12.23 80.87
C MET A 1 -33.94 -12.39 80.64
N LEU A 2 -33.52 -12.89 79.47
CA LEU A 2 -32.09 -13.10 79.15
C LEU A 2 -31.73 -12.89 77.66
N LYS A 3 -32.58 -12.19 76.90
CA LYS A 3 -32.34 -11.82 75.48
C LYS A 3 -32.21 -10.31 75.25
N LYS A 4 -31.78 -9.54 76.26
CA LYS A 4 -31.66 -8.07 76.15
C LYS A 4 -30.33 -7.49 76.63
N LYS A 5 -29.26 -8.30 76.66
CA LYS A 5 -27.91 -7.85 77.07
C LYS A 5 -26.77 -8.18 76.07
N TRP A 6 -27.06 -8.77 74.92
CA TRP A 6 -26.04 -9.06 73.89
C TRP A 6 -26.08 -8.13 72.66
N SER A 7 -26.96 -7.14 72.64
CA SER A 7 -27.07 -6.17 71.54
C SER A 7 -26.29 -4.87 71.76
N ILE A 8 -25.48 -4.76 72.82
CA ILE A 8 -24.74 -3.53 73.16
C ILE A 8 -23.22 -3.68 73.01
N VAL A 9 -22.66 -4.90 72.88
CA VAL A 9 -21.21 -5.09 72.68
C VAL A 9 -20.85 -5.38 71.20
N ALA A 10 -21.75 -5.97 70.41
CA ALA A 10 -21.52 -6.16 68.97
C ALA A 10 -21.70 -4.87 68.14
N ALA A 11 -22.41 -3.87 68.66
CA ALA A 11 -22.59 -2.57 68.01
C ALA A 11 -21.37 -1.64 68.17
N SER A 12 -20.43 -1.94 69.08
CA SER A 12 -19.28 -1.08 69.35
C SER A 12 -18.04 -1.42 68.51
N ILE A 13 -18.00 -2.58 67.84
CA ILE A 13 -16.90 -2.95 66.92
C ILE A 13 -17.28 -2.66 65.45
N ALA A 14 -18.57 -2.74 65.09
CA ALA A 14 -19.04 -2.38 63.75
C ALA A 14 -18.97 -0.86 63.46
N VAL A 15 -19.09 0.00 64.48
CA VAL A 15 -19.00 1.46 64.32
C VAL A 15 -17.54 1.96 64.29
N MET A 16 -16.57 1.17 64.78
CA MET A 16 -15.16 1.56 64.76
C MET A 16 -14.43 1.15 63.46
N ILE A 17 -14.96 0.19 62.69
CA ILE A 17 -14.43 -0.17 61.36
C ILE A 17 -15.12 0.64 60.23
N ILE A 18 -16.41 0.97 60.37
CA ILE A 18 -17.10 1.90 59.45
C ILE A 18 -16.63 3.35 59.68
N GLY A 19 -16.22 3.71 60.90
CA GLY A 19 -15.66 5.01 61.22
C GLY A 19 -14.25 5.25 60.67
N ILE A 20 -13.47 4.20 60.36
CA ILE A 20 -12.16 4.33 59.70
C ILE A 20 -12.32 4.33 58.18
N ILE A 21 -13.28 3.59 57.61
CA ILE A 21 -13.53 3.62 56.16
C ILE A 21 -14.20 4.94 55.72
N VAL A 22 -15.09 5.52 56.53
CA VAL A 22 -15.75 6.80 56.17
C VAL A 22 -14.90 8.04 56.53
N THR A 23 -13.89 7.93 57.39
CA THR A 23 -12.93 9.04 57.61
C THR A 23 -11.67 8.94 56.75
N PHE A 24 -11.40 7.79 56.12
CA PHE A 24 -10.36 7.66 55.09
C PHE A 24 -10.89 7.97 53.68
N SER A 25 -12.16 7.67 53.36
CA SER A 25 -12.82 8.06 52.10
C SER A 25 -13.30 9.52 52.04
N LEU A 26 -12.72 10.41 52.86
CA LEU A 26 -12.92 11.86 52.84
C LEU A 26 -11.58 12.63 52.85
N LEU A 27 -10.48 12.01 52.43
CA LEU A 27 -9.19 12.69 52.24
C LEU A 27 -9.07 13.27 50.82
N HIS A 28 -9.44 14.55 50.70
CA HIS A 28 -8.95 15.56 49.73
C HIS A 28 -9.15 15.27 48.22
N PRO A 29 -10.39 15.41 47.68
CA PRO A 29 -10.62 15.53 46.24
C PRO A 29 -9.68 16.54 45.58
N ASP A 30 -9.37 17.64 46.28
CA ASP A 30 -8.45 18.69 45.83
C ASP A 30 -7.00 18.18 45.66
N LYS A 31 -6.56 17.19 46.46
CA LYS A 31 -5.19 16.63 46.37
C LYS A 31 -5.08 15.63 45.23
N MET A 32 -6.10 14.79 45.03
CA MET A 32 -6.15 13.86 43.89
C MET A 32 -6.20 14.63 42.58
N MET A 33 -7.09 15.62 42.46
CA MET A 33 -7.16 16.49 41.28
C MET A 33 -5.86 17.25 41.03
N ALA A 34 -5.18 17.73 42.08
CA ALA A 34 -3.87 18.38 41.93
C ALA A 34 -2.80 17.41 41.43
N MET A 35 -2.80 16.16 41.93
CA MET A 35 -1.86 15.13 41.50
C MET A 35 -2.11 14.70 40.05
N GLU A 36 -3.37 14.53 39.65
CA GLU A 36 -3.75 14.24 38.25
C GLU A 36 -3.31 15.36 37.30
N LEU A 37 -3.53 16.63 37.69
CA LEU A 37 -3.12 17.78 36.89
C LEU A 37 -1.60 17.82 36.74
N GLU A 38 -0.86 17.59 37.82
CA GLU A 38 0.60 17.54 37.79
C GLU A 38 1.13 16.34 36.97
N ALA A 39 0.49 15.18 37.08
CA ALA A 39 0.85 13.98 36.32
C ALA A 39 0.67 14.20 34.81
N LYS A 40 -0.48 14.79 34.45
CA LYS A 40 -0.80 15.16 33.07
C LYS A 40 0.17 16.22 32.53
N GLN A 41 0.45 17.25 33.32
CA GLN A 41 1.41 18.27 32.91
C GLN A 41 2.82 17.67 32.72
N SER A 42 3.25 16.78 33.62
CA SER A 42 4.56 16.11 33.51
C SER A 42 4.62 15.25 32.23
N PHE A 43 3.52 14.59 31.87
CA PHE A 43 3.41 13.86 30.60
C PHE A 43 3.53 14.79 29.39
N GLU A 44 2.80 15.92 29.39
CA GLU A 44 2.81 16.92 28.31
C GLU A 44 4.17 17.61 28.16
N ASP A 45 4.88 17.81 29.28
CA ASP A 45 6.25 18.37 29.33
C ASP A 45 7.33 17.32 28.97
N ALA A 46 6.93 16.09 28.60
CA ALA A 46 7.80 14.94 28.31
C ALA A 46 8.72 14.52 29.47
N ASP A 47 8.38 14.87 30.71
CA ASP A 47 9.00 14.37 31.94
C ASP A 47 8.32 13.04 32.33
N TYR A 48 8.61 12.01 31.54
CA TYR A 48 7.93 10.72 31.64
C TYR A 48 8.29 9.96 32.93
N GLU A 49 9.49 10.09 33.47
CA GLU A 49 9.84 9.51 34.77
C GLU A 49 8.97 10.09 35.90
N LYS A 50 8.79 11.42 35.92
CA LYS A 50 7.90 12.06 36.89
C LYS A 50 6.44 11.69 36.64
N SER A 51 6.04 11.60 35.37
CA SER A 51 4.69 11.16 34.99
C SER A 51 4.39 9.75 35.51
N VAL A 52 5.32 8.80 35.33
CA VAL A 52 5.24 7.44 35.88
C VAL A 52 5.08 7.47 37.40
N GLU A 53 5.89 8.26 38.11
CA GLU A 53 5.81 8.36 39.58
C GLU A 53 4.43 8.84 40.04
N LEU A 54 3.89 9.88 39.39
CA LEU A 54 2.61 10.47 39.78
C LEU A 54 1.42 9.59 39.41
N TYR A 55 1.39 9.01 38.20
CA TYR A 55 0.32 8.10 37.81
C TYR A 55 0.34 6.79 38.61
N SER A 56 1.50 6.27 38.97
CA SER A 56 1.60 5.11 39.87
C SER A 56 0.97 5.40 41.23
N LYS A 57 1.23 6.58 41.82
CA LYS A 57 0.60 7.00 43.09
C LYS A 57 -0.91 7.18 42.97
N ILE A 58 -1.40 7.68 41.84
CA ILE A 58 -2.85 7.78 41.59
C ILE A 58 -3.46 6.38 41.60
N LEU A 59 -2.84 5.39 40.96
CA LEU A 59 -3.32 4.01 40.91
C LEU A 59 -3.17 3.24 42.24
N GLU A 60 -2.24 3.63 43.11
CA GLU A 60 -2.15 3.10 44.48
C GLU A 60 -3.39 3.48 45.32
N GLU A 61 -3.94 4.67 45.09
CA GLU A 61 -5.11 5.19 45.80
C GLU A 61 -6.43 4.80 45.10
N ASP A 62 -6.46 4.82 43.76
CA ASP A 62 -7.59 4.37 42.93
C ASP A 62 -7.13 3.42 41.80
N PRO A 63 -7.10 2.10 42.06
CA PRO A 63 -6.68 1.10 41.07
C PRO A 63 -7.56 1.03 39.82
N TYR A 64 -8.79 1.56 39.87
CA TYR A 64 -9.78 1.53 38.78
C TYR A 64 -9.75 2.79 37.91
N HIS A 65 -8.79 3.71 38.16
CA HIS A 65 -8.69 4.95 37.42
C HIS A 65 -8.18 4.73 35.98
N VAL A 66 -9.11 4.72 35.02
CA VAL A 66 -8.85 4.40 33.60
C VAL A 66 -7.80 5.31 32.95
N GLU A 67 -8.00 6.62 32.97
CA GLU A 67 -7.08 7.58 32.32
C GLU A 67 -5.66 7.51 32.91
N ALA A 68 -5.52 7.43 34.24
CA ALA A 68 -4.23 7.34 34.91
C ALA A 68 -3.46 6.07 34.49
N ARG A 69 -4.15 4.94 34.34
CA ARG A 69 -3.54 3.68 33.89
C ARG A 69 -3.11 3.74 32.43
N MET A 70 -3.96 4.27 31.55
CA MET A 70 -3.60 4.48 30.14
C MET A 70 -2.39 5.41 29.99
N ARG A 71 -2.37 6.53 30.74
CA ARG A 71 -1.24 7.47 30.73
C ARG A 71 0.03 6.91 31.32
N LEU A 72 -0.07 6.07 32.35
CA LEU A 72 1.07 5.34 32.90
C LEU A 72 1.69 4.42 31.84
N ALA A 73 0.87 3.64 31.14
CA ALA A 73 1.34 2.79 30.05
C ALA A 73 2.02 3.60 28.93
N GLN A 74 1.42 4.71 28.51
CA GLN A 74 2.02 5.62 27.52
C GLN A 74 3.35 6.20 27.99
N SER A 75 3.48 6.52 29.28
CA SER A 75 4.73 7.02 29.87
C SER A 75 5.81 5.95 29.88
N TYR A 76 5.46 4.69 30.21
CA TYR A 76 6.36 3.56 30.09
C TYR A 76 6.81 3.34 28.63
N ALA A 77 5.88 3.37 27.68
CA ALA A 77 6.20 3.24 26.26
C ALA A 77 7.17 4.33 25.78
N ALA A 78 6.95 5.60 26.16
CA ALA A 78 7.83 6.71 25.83
C ALA A 78 9.26 6.56 26.41
N LEU A 79 9.38 5.85 27.54
CA LEU A 79 10.65 5.49 28.16
C LEU A 79 11.28 4.20 27.59
N SER A 80 10.71 3.64 26.50
CA SER A 80 11.11 2.34 25.93
C SER A 80 10.98 1.18 26.93
N ARG A 81 10.15 1.33 27.96
CA ARG A 81 9.80 0.30 28.95
C ARG A 81 8.55 -0.45 28.47
N LEU A 82 8.73 -1.20 27.38
CA LEU A 82 7.61 -1.76 26.62
C LEU A 82 6.87 -2.86 27.39
N ASP A 83 7.60 -3.72 28.11
CA ASP A 83 7.01 -4.79 28.92
C ASP A 83 6.09 -4.21 30.00
N GLU A 84 6.55 -3.17 30.73
CA GLU A 84 5.74 -2.53 31.75
C GLU A 84 4.53 -1.76 31.18
N ALA A 85 4.66 -1.20 29.97
CA ALA A 85 3.55 -0.56 29.28
C ALA A 85 2.44 -1.56 28.93
N GLU A 86 2.83 -2.72 28.38
CA GLU A 86 1.92 -3.81 28.03
C GLU A 86 1.23 -4.37 29.27
N GLU A 87 2.00 -4.73 30.30
CA GLU A 87 1.50 -5.25 31.58
C GLU A 87 0.51 -4.28 32.22
N THR A 88 0.79 -2.97 32.20
CA THR A 88 -0.10 -1.94 32.76
C THR A 88 -1.48 -1.91 32.09
N LEU A 89 -1.54 -2.11 30.76
CA LEU A 89 -2.79 -2.15 30.00
C LEU A 89 -3.54 -3.47 30.22
N LEU A 90 -2.82 -4.60 30.23
CA LEU A 90 -3.38 -5.92 30.53
C LEU A 90 -4.00 -5.97 31.92
N ASP A 91 -3.32 -5.44 32.94
CA ASP A 91 -3.87 -5.28 34.30
C ASP A 91 -5.17 -4.45 34.30
N GLY A 92 -5.25 -3.43 33.43
CA GLY A 92 -6.45 -2.62 33.25
C GLY A 92 -7.61 -3.44 32.70
N ILE A 93 -7.37 -4.26 31.68
CA ILE A 93 -8.34 -5.20 31.10
C ILE A 93 -8.83 -6.20 32.15
N ASP A 94 -7.92 -6.76 32.95
CA ASP A 94 -8.25 -7.72 34.00
C ASP A 94 -9.14 -7.12 35.09
N LEU A 95 -8.88 -5.86 35.47
CA LEU A 95 -9.67 -5.15 36.47
C LEU A 95 -11.03 -4.66 35.92
N LEU A 96 -11.05 -4.20 34.67
CA LEU A 96 -12.18 -3.54 34.03
C LEU A 96 -12.42 -4.12 32.62
N PRO A 97 -12.88 -5.38 32.50
CA PRO A 97 -12.96 -6.07 31.20
C PRO A 97 -14.00 -5.49 30.24
N ARG A 98 -14.88 -4.61 30.72
CA ARG A 98 -15.90 -3.90 29.91
C ARG A 98 -15.49 -2.49 29.48
N GLU A 99 -14.28 -2.06 29.83
CA GLU A 99 -13.76 -0.75 29.48
C GLU A 99 -13.06 -0.83 28.12
N ALA A 100 -13.70 -0.28 27.08
CA ALA A 100 -13.23 -0.38 25.70
C ALA A 100 -11.88 0.32 25.47
N SER A 101 -11.62 1.40 26.22
CA SER A 101 -10.42 2.22 26.06
C SER A 101 -9.11 1.47 26.31
N PHE A 102 -9.11 0.42 27.14
CA PHE A 102 -7.92 -0.41 27.34
C PHE A 102 -7.57 -1.26 26.11
N TYR A 103 -8.58 -1.82 25.42
CA TYR A 103 -8.37 -2.62 24.21
C TYR A 103 -7.90 -1.74 23.04
N SER A 104 -8.52 -0.57 22.85
CA SER A 104 -8.07 0.42 21.84
C SER A 104 -6.62 0.86 22.11
N SER A 105 -6.29 1.17 23.37
CA SER A 105 -4.92 1.58 23.75
C SER A 105 -3.89 0.48 23.53
N LEU A 106 -4.22 -0.76 23.88
CA LEU A 106 -3.32 -1.90 23.73
C LEU A 106 -3.14 -2.28 22.24
N SER A 107 -4.21 -2.21 21.45
CA SER A 107 -4.14 -2.38 19.99
C SER A 107 -3.22 -1.33 19.36
N MET A 108 -3.40 -0.05 19.69
CA MET A 108 -2.53 1.02 19.21
C MET A 108 -1.07 0.84 19.63
N PHE A 109 -0.84 0.37 20.86
CA PHE A 109 0.48 0.04 21.36
C PHE A 109 1.15 -1.10 20.57
N TYR A 110 0.39 -2.11 20.16
CA TYR A 110 0.89 -3.19 19.30
C TYR A 110 1.13 -2.75 17.85
N MET A 111 0.24 -1.94 17.27
CA MET A 111 0.44 -1.38 15.92
C MET A 111 1.70 -0.53 15.85
N ALA A 112 1.99 0.28 16.87
CA ALA A 112 3.22 1.07 16.95
C ALA A 112 4.51 0.21 16.98
N GLN A 113 4.38 -1.08 17.28
CA GLN A 113 5.45 -2.08 17.26
C GLN A 113 5.37 -3.02 16.04
N PHE A 114 4.48 -2.74 15.08
CA PHE A 114 4.17 -3.60 13.92
C PHE A 114 3.69 -5.02 14.30
N LYS A 115 3.16 -5.21 15.52
CA LYS A 115 2.56 -6.47 16.01
C LYS A 115 1.08 -6.52 15.62
N ILE A 116 0.80 -6.61 14.32
CA ILE A 116 -0.55 -6.47 13.75
C ILE A 116 -1.48 -7.63 14.18
N ASP A 117 -0.95 -8.84 14.27
CA ASP A 117 -1.65 -10.04 14.78
C ASP A 117 -2.15 -9.83 16.22
N ALA A 118 -1.30 -9.30 17.11
CA ALA A 118 -1.66 -8.99 18.48
C ALA A 118 -2.70 -7.85 18.56
N ALA A 119 -2.58 -6.84 17.69
CA ALA A 119 -3.56 -5.76 17.60
C ALA A 119 -4.95 -6.26 17.17
N LEU A 120 -5.02 -7.10 16.12
CA LEU A 120 -6.26 -7.74 15.66
C LEU A 120 -6.92 -8.55 16.78
N SER A 121 -6.15 -9.43 17.43
CA SER A 121 -6.66 -10.27 18.52
C SER A 121 -7.19 -9.40 19.68
N THR A 122 -6.48 -8.33 20.02
CA THR A 122 -6.88 -7.40 21.09
C THR A 122 -8.20 -6.70 20.78
N LEU A 123 -8.37 -6.20 19.56
CA LEU A 123 -9.60 -5.56 19.12
C LEU A 123 -10.77 -6.54 19.10
N GLN A 124 -10.55 -7.75 18.58
CA GLN A 124 -11.58 -8.81 18.56
C GLN A 124 -12.07 -9.16 19.97
N VAL A 125 -11.15 -9.40 20.91
CA VAL A 125 -11.50 -9.66 22.32
C VAL A 125 -12.23 -8.45 22.92
N GLY A 126 -11.79 -7.23 22.62
CA GLY A 126 -12.46 -6.01 23.06
C GLY A 126 -13.91 -5.94 22.58
N ILE A 127 -14.16 -6.13 21.29
CA ILE A 127 -15.50 -6.16 20.69
C ILE A 127 -16.39 -7.19 21.37
N ASP A 128 -15.89 -8.41 21.59
CA ASP A 128 -16.64 -9.49 22.24
C ASP A 128 -17.03 -9.15 23.70
N LYS A 129 -16.19 -8.39 24.42
CA LYS A 129 -16.39 -8.07 25.83
C LYS A 129 -17.24 -6.82 26.05
N THR A 130 -17.13 -5.84 25.17
CA THR A 130 -17.74 -4.51 25.34
C THR A 130 -18.92 -4.27 24.42
N SER A 131 -18.95 -4.91 23.24
CA SER A 131 -19.84 -4.59 22.12
C SER A 131 -19.76 -3.11 21.71
N ASP A 132 -18.57 -2.51 21.85
CA ASP A 132 -18.30 -1.11 21.56
C ASP A 132 -18.14 -0.86 20.03
N GLU A 133 -18.79 0.19 19.53
CA GLU A 133 -18.82 0.52 18.10
C GLU A 133 -17.49 1.12 17.61
N ASP A 134 -16.76 1.84 18.48
CA ASP A 134 -15.47 2.43 18.10
C ASP A 134 -14.41 1.34 17.92
N LEU A 135 -14.40 0.31 18.78
CA LEU A 135 -13.52 -0.86 18.59
C LEU A 135 -13.84 -1.63 17.30
N HIS A 136 -15.12 -1.74 16.93
CA HIS A 136 -15.49 -2.35 15.66
C HIS A 136 -14.97 -1.53 14.47
N ASN A 137 -15.11 -0.21 14.52
CA ASN A 137 -14.57 0.69 13.48
C ASN A 137 -13.04 0.65 13.39
N GLU A 138 -12.33 0.50 14.52
CA GLU A 138 -10.88 0.31 14.56
C GLU A 138 -10.49 -1.04 13.94
N TYR A 139 -11.22 -2.11 14.25
CA TYR A 139 -10.99 -3.44 13.69
C TYR A 139 -11.17 -3.46 12.17
N GLU A 140 -12.28 -2.91 11.66
CA GLU A 140 -12.55 -2.82 10.23
C GLU A 140 -11.48 -2.01 9.47
N GLN A 141 -10.97 -0.92 10.08
CA GLN A 141 -9.88 -0.14 9.50
C GLN A 141 -8.56 -0.93 9.45
N LEU A 142 -8.28 -1.72 10.49
CA LEU A 142 -7.09 -2.55 10.55
C LEU A 142 -7.15 -3.66 9.51
N THR A 143 -8.27 -4.38 9.43
CA THR A 143 -8.47 -5.50 8.50
C THR A 143 -8.58 -5.07 7.05
N ALA A 144 -9.06 -3.85 6.77
CA ALA A 144 -9.11 -3.31 5.41
C ALA A 144 -7.71 -3.16 4.77
N GLY A 145 -6.66 -3.08 5.58
CA GLY A 145 -5.28 -3.08 5.09
C GLY A 145 -4.68 -4.48 4.91
N ILE A 146 -5.41 -5.55 5.23
CA ILE A 146 -4.88 -6.93 5.15
C ILE A 146 -5.27 -7.58 3.84
N GLU A 147 -4.28 -8.00 3.06
CA GLU A 147 -4.48 -8.63 1.76
C GLU A 147 -3.60 -9.88 1.61
N ILE A 148 -4.11 -10.89 0.90
CA ILE A 148 -3.25 -11.95 0.38
C ILE A 148 -2.70 -11.47 -0.95
N VAL A 149 -1.41 -11.20 -0.99
CA VAL A 149 -0.70 -10.73 -2.18
C VAL A 149 -0.20 -11.93 -2.97
N SER A 150 -0.40 -11.90 -4.28
CA SER A 150 0.18 -12.81 -5.26
C SER A 150 0.65 -11.99 -6.45
N GLU A 151 1.75 -12.40 -7.09
CA GLU A 151 2.21 -11.76 -8.32
C GLU A 151 1.12 -11.78 -9.41
N ARG A 152 0.33 -12.86 -9.44
CA ARG A 152 -0.74 -13.12 -10.41
C ARG A 152 -1.81 -14.03 -9.84
N THR A 153 -3.03 -13.91 -10.36
CA THR A 153 -4.15 -14.78 -9.95
C THR A 153 -4.30 -16.02 -10.81
N TYR A 154 -3.67 -16.06 -11.99
CA TYR A 154 -3.68 -17.21 -12.88
C TYR A 154 -2.48 -18.12 -12.66
N VAL A 155 -2.70 -19.43 -12.64
CA VAL A 155 -1.67 -20.47 -12.43
C VAL A 155 -1.76 -21.55 -13.50
N GLN A 156 -0.66 -21.86 -14.17
CA GLN A 156 -0.64 -22.99 -15.10
C GLN A 156 -0.64 -24.31 -14.33
N GLN A 157 -1.39 -25.29 -14.83
CA GLN A 157 -1.40 -26.64 -14.25
C GLN A 157 0.03 -27.21 -14.17
N GLY A 158 0.41 -27.70 -13.00
CA GLY A 158 1.76 -28.21 -12.71
C GLY A 158 2.76 -27.14 -12.28
N PHE A 159 2.35 -25.87 -12.18
CA PHE A 159 3.16 -24.74 -11.74
C PHE A 159 2.65 -24.15 -10.42
N GLN A 160 3.39 -23.15 -9.92
CA GLN A 160 3.20 -22.58 -8.60
C GLN A 160 3.07 -21.05 -8.62
N ARG A 161 2.50 -20.51 -7.54
CA ARG A 161 2.55 -19.09 -7.16
C ARG A 161 2.98 -18.92 -5.72
N SER A 162 3.65 -17.82 -5.44
CA SER A 162 3.91 -17.39 -4.07
C SER A 162 2.77 -16.52 -3.59
N LEU A 163 2.28 -16.81 -2.40
CA LEU A 163 1.27 -16.05 -1.69
C LEU A 163 1.88 -15.51 -0.41
N GLN A 164 1.49 -14.29 -0.04
CA GLN A 164 1.91 -13.68 1.21
C GLN A 164 0.74 -12.93 1.81
N LEU A 165 0.49 -13.14 3.10
CA LEU A 165 -0.46 -12.29 3.83
C LEU A 165 0.29 -11.04 4.28
N VAL A 166 -0.23 -9.87 3.92
CA VAL A 166 0.43 -8.58 4.18
C VAL A 166 -0.59 -7.64 4.79
N TRP A 167 -0.15 -6.85 5.77
CA TRP A 167 -0.87 -5.65 6.19
C TRP A 167 -0.18 -4.43 5.61
N SER A 168 -0.93 -3.56 4.96
CA SER A 168 -0.44 -2.31 4.40
C SER A 168 -1.01 -1.12 5.17
N ASP A 169 -0.14 -0.20 5.55
CA ASP A 169 -0.57 1.05 6.15
C ASP A 169 -1.08 2.05 5.08
N HIS A 170 -1.56 3.21 5.52
CA HIS A 170 -2.06 4.27 4.62
C HIS A 170 -0.98 4.93 3.75
N ASN A 171 0.30 4.70 4.05
CA ASN A 171 1.44 5.18 3.28
C ASN A 171 1.96 4.11 2.30
N GLY A 172 1.36 2.91 2.30
CA GLY A 172 1.78 1.78 1.49
C GLY A 172 2.99 1.04 2.07
N GLU A 173 3.31 1.24 3.35
CA GLU A 173 4.31 0.40 4.03
C GLU A 173 3.69 -0.97 4.31
N GLU A 174 4.35 -2.03 3.81
CA GLU A 174 3.88 -3.40 3.87
C GLU A 174 4.56 -4.17 5.01
N VAL A 175 3.74 -4.80 5.85
CA VAL A 175 4.17 -5.66 6.97
C VAL A 175 3.71 -7.09 6.70
N PRO A 176 4.65 -8.05 6.53
CA PRO A 176 4.31 -9.46 6.42
C PRO A 176 3.56 -9.94 7.67
N LEU A 177 2.44 -10.61 7.46
CA LEU A 177 1.67 -11.26 8.53
C LEU A 177 1.80 -12.77 8.44
N LYS A 178 1.71 -13.40 9.61
CA LYS A 178 1.61 -14.85 9.71
C LYS A 178 0.17 -15.25 9.95
N ALA A 179 -0.38 -16.03 9.02
CA ALA A 179 -1.67 -16.68 9.26
C ALA A 179 -1.52 -17.85 10.25
N ASP A 180 -2.56 -18.09 11.04
CA ASP A 180 -2.67 -19.26 11.91
C ASP A 180 -2.91 -20.52 11.07
N GLU A 181 -3.75 -20.42 10.04
CA GLU A 181 -4.09 -21.51 9.13
C GLU A 181 -4.34 -20.99 7.71
N TRP A 182 -3.91 -21.78 6.75
CA TRP A 182 -4.23 -21.63 5.34
C TRP A 182 -5.07 -22.80 4.86
N SER A 183 -6.14 -22.54 4.10
CA SER A 183 -7.01 -23.57 3.55
C SER A 183 -7.40 -23.29 2.10
N LEU A 184 -7.93 -24.33 1.44
CA LEU A 184 -8.33 -24.33 0.04
C LEU A 184 -9.80 -24.71 -0.09
N SER A 185 -10.52 -24.08 -1.02
CA SER A 185 -11.87 -24.53 -1.38
C SER A 185 -11.87 -25.89 -2.12
N ASP A 186 -10.77 -26.25 -2.80
CA ASP A 186 -10.60 -27.54 -3.50
C ASP A 186 -9.15 -28.09 -3.37
N GLU A 187 -8.96 -29.02 -2.42
CA GLU A 187 -7.67 -29.71 -2.18
C GLU A 187 -7.30 -30.74 -3.28
N LYS A 188 -8.21 -31.08 -4.20
CA LYS A 188 -7.86 -31.92 -5.35
C LYS A 188 -7.23 -31.08 -6.44
N ALA A 189 -7.76 -29.89 -6.65
CA ALA A 189 -7.29 -28.96 -7.67
C ALA A 189 -5.96 -28.29 -7.30
N ALA A 190 -5.65 -28.14 -6.01
CA ALA A 190 -4.42 -27.49 -5.56
C ALA A 190 -3.82 -28.09 -4.28
N GLU A 191 -2.59 -27.68 -3.94
CA GLU A 191 -2.02 -27.84 -2.61
C GLU A 191 -1.25 -26.59 -2.19
N LEU A 192 -1.10 -26.44 -0.87
CA LEU A 192 -0.31 -25.37 -0.25
C LEU A 192 0.93 -25.96 0.42
N GLU A 193 2.05 -25.26 0.31
CA GLU A 193 3.27 -25.51 1.07
C GLU A 193 3.57 -24.25 1.89
N ASP A 194 3.39 -24.35 3.21
CA ASP A 194 3.72 -23.28 4.14
C ASP A 194 5.24 -23.17 4.32
N ARG A 195 5.77 -21.95 4.20
CA ARG A 195 7.18 -21.61 4.41
C ARG A 195 7.28 -20.50 5.45
N GLU A 196 8.51 -20.19 5.87
CA GLU A 196 8.76 -19.25 6.98
C GLU A 196 8.11 -17.86 6.75
N ASP A 197 8.18 -17.34 5.51
CA ASP A 197 7.72 -15.98 5.17
C ASP A 197 6.66 -15.94 4.04
N SER A 198 6.24 -17.09 3.51
CA SER A 198 5.37 -17.18 2.33
C SER A 198 4.66 -18.51 2.24
N VAL A 199 3.56 -18.58 1.50
CA VAL A 199 2.91 -19.84 1.15
C VAL A 199 3.04 -20.09 -0.34
N ILE A 200 3.45 -21.30 -0.72
CA ILE A 200 3.49 -21.68 -2.13
C ILE A 200 2.20 -22.43 -2.48
N PHE A 201 1.46 -21.89 -3.43
CA PHE A 201 0.30 -22.52 -4.03
C PHE A 201 0.72 -23.31 -5.27
N TYR A 202 0.38 -24.59 -5.35
CA TYR A 202 0.64 -25.46 -6.51
C TYR A 202 -0.67 -25.88 -7.18
N GLY A 203 -0.83 -25.54 -8.46
CA GLY A 203 -1.99 -25.93 -9.25
C GLY A 203 -1.87 -27.34 -9.82
N LYS A 204 -2.84 -28.22 -9.58
CA LYS A 204 -2.85 -29.64 -10.00
C LYS A 204 -3.87 -29.95 -11.08
N GLU A 205 -5.08 -29.39 -10.99
CA GLU A 205 -6.17 -29.60 -11.94
C GLU A 205 -6.84 -28.25 -12.28
N PRO A 206 -7.29 -28.04 -13.53
CA PRO A 206 -7.97 -26.80 -13.90
C PRO A 206 -9.23 -26.56 -13.07
N ALA A 207 -9.25 -25.47 -12.32
CA ALA A 207 -10.35 -25.06 -11.44
C ALA A 207 -10.15 -23.60 -11.00
N GLU A 208 -11.23 -23.00 -10.50
CA GLU A 208 -11.16 -21.81 -9.66
C GLU A 208 -11.05 -22.27 -8.20
N VAL A 209 -9.99 -21.81 -7.51
CA VAL A 209 -9.69 -22.21 -6.14
C VAL A 209 -9.57 -20.97 -5.28
N THR A 210 -10.40 -20.90 -4.25
CA THR A 210 -10.32 -19.87 -3.21
C THR A 210 -9.32 -20.33 -2.16
N VAL A 211 -8.31 -19.52 -1.92
CA VAL A 211 -7.36 -19.68 -0.82
C VAL A 211 -7.82 -18.80 0.33
N VAL A 212 -7.89 -19.37 1.54
CA VAL A 212 -8.28 -18.65 2.76
C VAL A 212 -7.11 -18.63 3.71
N ALA A 213 -6.72 -17.45 4.17
CA ALA A 213 -5.79 -17.24 5.27
C ALA A 213 -6.57 -16.76 6.51
N SER A 214 -6.31 -17.37 7.66
CA SER A 214 -7.00 -17.04 8.92
C SER A 214 -6.05 -16.52 9.98
N ILE A 215 -6.49 -15.51 10.75
CA ILE A 215 -5.83 -15.02 11.97
C ILE A 215 -6.90 -14.93 13.05
N GLY A 216 -6.94 -15.88 13.99
CA GLY A 216 -8.04 -16.05 14.92
C GLY A 216 -9.38 -16.23 14.18
N GLU A 217 -10.32 -15.28 14.37
CA GLU A 217 -11.64 -15.27 13.71
C GLU A 217 -11.63 -14.45 12.39
N PHE A 218 -10.54 -13.75 12.09
CA PHE A 218 -10.39 -13.02 10.83
C PHE A 218 -10.04 -14.00 9.71
N GLU A 219 -10.75 -13.89 8.59
CA GLU A 219 -10.44 -14.61 7.36
C GLU A 219 -10.22 -13.62 6.23
N GLN A 220 -9.17 -13.85 5.44
CA GLN A 220 -8.95 -13.17 4.18
C GLN A 220 -8.83 -14.18 3.05
N THR A 221 -9.31 -13.81 1.86
CA THR A 221 -9.40 -14.74 0.73
C THR A 221 -8.80 -14.17 -0.55
N ILE A 222 -8.23 -15.05 -1.37
CA ILE A 222 -7.87 -14.76 -2.76
C ILE A 222 -8.35 -15.89 -3.67
N ASP A 223 -8.94 -15.53 -4.81
CA ASP A 223 -9.32 -16.49 -5.84
C ASP A 223 -8.19 -16.66 -6.86
N LEU A 224 -7.79 -17.91 -7.08
CA LEU A 224 -6.78 -18.30 -8.05
C LEU A 224 -7.39 -19.17 -9.15
N PHE A 225 -7.00 -18.92 -10.39
CA PHE A 225 -7.52 -19.60 -11.57
C PHE A 225 -6.46 -20.55 -12.14
N ILE A 226 -6.66 -21.86 -11.96
CA ILE A 226 -5.79 -22.88 -12.54
C ILE A 226 -6.30 -23.21 -13.94
N LEU A 227 -5.44 -23.05 -14.95
CA LEU A 227 -5.75 -23.38 -16.34
C LEU A 227 -4.72 -24.38 -16.88
N GLU A 228 -5.08 -25.13 -17.92
CA GLU A 228 -4.13 -26.03 -18.61
C GLU A 228 -2.91 -25.27 -19.15
N GLN A 229 -3.14 -24.05 -19.66
CA GLN A 229 -2.10 -23.10 -20.06
C GLN A 229 -2.46 -21.69 -19.60
N VAL A 230 -1.45 -20.95 -19.15
CA VAL A 230 -1.57 -19.56 -18.71
C VAL A 230 -0.50 -18.75 -19.45
N VAL A 231 -0.87 -17.58 -19.95
CA VAL A 231 0.10 -16.66 -20.57
C VAL A 231 1.00 -16.12 -19.47
N GLU A 232 2.28 -16.46 -19.46
CA GLU A 232 3.26 -15.95 -18.48
C GLU A 232 4.07 -14.78 -19.02
N VAL A 233 4.37 -14.81 -20.32
CA VAL A 233 5.13 -13.75 -20.98
C VAL A 233 4.27 -13.23 -22.14
N LEU A 234 3.92 -11.95 -22.10
CA LEU A 234 3.19 -11.27 -23.15
C LEU A 234 4.10 -10.23 -23.81
N THR A 235 4.28 -10.31 -25.13
CA THR A 235 5.20 -9.41 -25.85
C THR A 235 4.60 -8.92 -27.16
N PHE A 236 4.92 -7.68 -27.54
CA PHE A 236 4.72 -7.22 -28.89
C PHE A 236 5.72 -7.90 -29.82
N THR A 237 5.28 -8.21 -31.05
CA THR A 237 6.18 -8.80 -32.06
C THR A 237 7.10 -7.77 -32.70
N GLU A 238 6.87 -6.48 -32.44
CA GLU A 238 7.66 -5.35 -32.94
C GLU A 238 8.00 -4.36 -31.81
N ASP A 239 9.09 -3.60 -31.99
CA ASP A 239 9.49 -2.54 -31.05
C ASP A 239 8.92 -1.19 -31.49
N PHE A 240 7.88 -0.74 -30.79
CA PHE A 240 7.25 0.57 -31.03
C PHE A 240 8.11 1.76 -30.60
N SER A 241 9.11 1.54 -29.74
CA SER A 241 10.02 2.61 -29.33
C SER A 241 10.91 3.10 -30.48
N GLU A 242 10.99 2.34 -31.58
CA GLU A 242 11.69 2.71 -32.81
C GLU A 242 10.74 2.93 -34.02
N SER A 243 9.42 2.79 -33.84
CA SER A 243 8.49 2.89 -34.96
C SER A 243 8.37 4.32 -35.48
N LEU A 244 8.33 4.49 -36.81
CA LEU A 244 8.08 5.79 -37.43
C LEU A 244 6.71 6.35 -37.01
N PRO A 245 6.58 7.69 -36.89
CA PRO A 245 5.28 8.33 -36.70
C PRO A 245 4.28 7.95 -37.81
N LEU A 246 3.03 7.68 -37.43
CA LEU A 246 1.92 7.38 -38.32
C LEU A 246 1.30 8.68 -38.85
N ALA A 247 0.91 8.73 -40.12
CA ALA A 247 0.10 9.84 -40.61
C ALA A 247 -1.36 9.72 -40.12
N ILE A 248 -2.06 10.85 -39.99
CA ILE A 248 -3.52 10.82 -39.77
C ILE A 248 -4.21 10.08 -40.92
N GLY A 249 -5.03 9.09 -40.58
CA GLY A 249 -5.72 8.18 -41.48
C GLY A 249 -4.92 6.93 -41.86
N GLU A 250 -3.68 6.79 -41.37
CA GLU A 250 -2.87 5.59 -41.56
C GLU A 250 -3.36 4.45 -40.64
N GLU A 251 -3.37 3.24 -41.20
CA GLU A 251 -3.67 2.02 -40.45
C GLU A 251 -2.38 1.27 -40.12
N LYS A 252 -2.27 0.80 -38.88
CA LYS A 252 -1.14 0.02 -38.39
C LYS A 252 -1.64 -1.30 -37.80
N VAL A 253 -1.19 -2.41 -38.37
CA VAL A 253 -1.42 -3.73 -37.78
C VAL A 253 -0.45 -3.92 -36.62
N ILE A 254 -1.00 -4.25 -35.46
CA ILE A 254 -0.30 -4.53 -34.21
C ILE A 254 -0.45 -6.01 -33.94
N SER A 255 0.64 -6.65 -33.50
CA SER A 255 0.67 -8.09 -33.23
C SER A 255 1.39 -8.37 -31.93
N ILE A 256 0.87 -9.34 -31.20
CA ILE A 256 1.43 -9.84 -29.93
C ILE A 256 1.63 -11.34 -30.00
N ARG A 257 2.55 -11.84 -29.18
CA ARG A 257 2.72 -13.25 -28.89
C ARG A 257 2.75 -13.48 -27.39
N ALA A 258 2.37 -14.68 -26.99
CA ALA A 258 2.42 -15.12 -25.60
C ALA A 258 3.19 -16.42 -25.48
N GLU A 259 3.94 -16.55 -24.39
CA GLU A 259 4.56 -17.81 -23.97
C GLU A 259 3.96 -18.26 -22.64
N ASP A 260 3.79 -19.57 -22.50
CA ASP A 260 3.31 -20.22 -21.28
C ASP A 260 4.44 -20.43 -20.26
N ALA A 261 4.16 -21.05 -19.11
CA ALA A 261 5.15 -21.28 -18.07
C ALA A 261 6.30 -22.23 -18.45
N THR A 262 6.17 -22.95 -19.57
CA THR A 262 7.26 -23.77 -20.15
C THR A 262 8.11 -23.00 -21.17
N GLY A 263 7.70 -21.77 -21.51
CA GLY A 263 8.27 -20.97 -22.59
C GLY A 263 7.75 -21.36 -23.98
N ALA A 264 6.64 -22.10 -24.07
CA ALA A 264 6.04 -22.48 -25.34
C ALA A 264 5.04 -21.42 -25.80
N GLU A 265 5.04 -21.10 -27.10
CA GLU A 265 3.99 -20.24 -27.67
C GLU A 265 2.61 -20.88 -27.54
N MET A 266 1.61 -20.06 -27.21
CA MET A 266 0.23 -20.51 -27.02
C MET A 266 -0.80 -19.57 -27.67
N SER A 267 -2.02 -20.08 -27.88
CA SER A 267 -3.20 -19.28 -28.24
C SER A 267 -3.84 -18.67 -26.99
N PHE A 268 -4.42 -17.49 -27.11
CA PHE A 268 -5.02 -16.75 -26.00
C PHE A 268 -5.96 -15.68 -26.53
N GLU A 269 -7.00 -15.37 -25.76
CA GLU A 269 -7.88 -14.25 -26.04
C GLU A 269 -7.25 -12.93 -25.54
N SER A 270 -7.41 -11.86 -26.31
CA SER A 270 -6.92 -10.54 -25.92
C SER A 270 -7.98 -9.45 -26.11
N THR A 271 -7.89 -8.43 -25.27
CA THR A 271 -8.75 -7.25 -25.36
C THR A 271 -7.90 -6.03 -25.64
N TRP A 272 -8.30 -5.28 -26.67
CA TRP A 272 -7.54 -4.15 -27.18
C TRP A 272 -8.27 -2.84 -26.89
N SER A 273 -7.53 -1.81 -26.49
CA SER A 273 -8.08 -0.49 -26.25
C SER A 273 -7.06 0.61 -26.53
N THR A 274 -7.57 1.82 -26.73
CA THR A 274 -6.79 3.07 -26.79
C THR A 274 -6.98 3.83 -25.50
N VAL A 275 -5.94 4.46 -24.97
CA VAL A 275 -6.01 5.20 -23.69
C VAL A 275 -6.32 6.68 -23.91
N ASN A 276 -5.68 7.31 -24.90
CA ASN A 276 -5.75 8.76 -25.12
C ASN A 276 -6.83 9.17 -26.14
N GLY A 277 -7.41 8.21 -26.87
CA GLY A 277 -8.55 8.43 -27.78
C GLY A 277 -8.19 9.20 -29.06
N LEU A 278 -6.93 9.11 -29.50
CA LEU A 278 -6.40 9.70 -30.73
C LEU A 278 -6.56 8.79 -31.95
N GLY A 279 -7.15 7.61 -31.76
CA GLY A 279 -7.49 6.69 -32.84
C GLY A 279 -8.52 5.66 -32.41
N SER A 280 -8.81 4.74 -33.33
CA SER A 280 -9.69 3.60 -33.07
C SER A 280 -8.96 2.29 -33.31
N ILE A 281 -9.39 1.24 -32.60
CA ILE A 281 -8.84 -0.10 -32.77
C ILE A 281 -9.92 -1.06 -33.27
N THR A 282 -9.57 -1.84 -34.28
CA THR A 282 -10.42 -2.90 -34.82
C THR A 282 -9.68 -4.22 -34.72
N SER A 283 -10.18 -5.13 -33.88
CA SER A 283 -9.58 -6.44 -33.72
C SER A 283 -9.72 -7.26 -35.00
N SER A 284 -8.60 -7.74 -35.54
CA SER A 284 -8.56 -8.59 -36.72
C SER A 284 -8.45 -10.08 -36.36
N SER A 285 -7.91 -10.39 -35.18
CA SER A 285 -7.88 -11.73 -34.55
C SER A 285 -7.60 -11.65 -33.05
N GLU A 286 -7.51 -12.80 -32.38
CA GLU A 286 -7.13 -12.92 -30.95
C GLU A 286 -5.72 -12.38 -30.63
N GLN A 287 -4.81 -12.32 -31.61
CA GLN A 287 -3.41 -11.90 -31.41
C GLN A 287 -3.04 -10.63 -32.21
N GLN A 288 -3.99 -10.10 -32.99
CA GLN A 288 -3.75 -8.96 -33.87
C GLN A 288 -4.91 -7.97 -33.83
N ALA A 289 -4.55 -6.68 -33.87
CA ALA A 289 -5.50 -5.61 -34.03
C ALA A 289 -4.97 -4.59 -35.04
N THR A 290 -5.88 -3.92 -35.73
CA THR A 290 -5.58 -2.80 -36.60
C THR A 290 -5.92 -1.51 -35.87
N PHE A 291 -4.90 -0.69 -35.62
CA PHE A 291 -5.05 0.67 -35.12
C PHE A 291 -5.22 1.63 -36.30
N ASN A 292 -6.20 2.53 -36.22
CA ASN A 292 -6.45 3.59 -37.18
C ASN A 292 -6.16 4.94 -36.52
N ALA A 293 -5.19 5.68 -37.04
CA ALA A 293 -4.79 6.97 -36.51
C ALA A 293 -5.78 8.08 -36.92
N GLU A 294 -6.41 8.76 -35.96
CA GLU A 294 -7.47 9.75 -36.26
C GLU A 294 -7.07 11.19 -35.90
N GLN A 295 -6.28 11.37 -34.84
CA GLN A 295 -5.85 12.67 -34.33
C GLN A 295 -4.35 12.65 -34.03
N GLU A 296 -3.68 13.77 -34.25
CA GLU A 296 -2.25 13.91 -33.95
C GLU A 296 -1.95 13.79 -32.44
N GLY A 297 -0.74 13.31 -32.11
CA GLY A 297 -0.24 13.27 -30.74
C GLY A 297 0.35 11.91 -30.35
N LEU A 298 0.37 11.64 -29.04
CA LEU A 298 0.87 10.40 -28.47
C LEU A 298 -0.30 9.53 -27.99
N GLU A 299 -0.50 8.39 -28.61
CA GLU A 299 -1.51 7.39 -28.22
C GLU A 299 -0.84 6.26 -27.45
N THR A 300 -1.56 5.67 -26.49
CA THR A 300 -1.15 4.45 -25.81
C THR A 300 -2.11 3.33 -26.20
N ILE A 301 -1.58 2.32 -26.88
CA ILE A 301 -2.30 1.08 -27.17
C ILE A 301 -2.13 0.17 -25.98
N ARG A 302 -3.25 -0.23 -25.39
CA ARG A 302 -3.30 -1.17 -24.28
C ARG A 302 -3.89 -2.48 -24.75
N VAL A 303 -3.19 -3.57 -24.46
CA VAL A 303 -3.70 -4.92 -24.62
C VAL A 303 -3.70 -5.64 -23.28
N THR A 304 -4.86 -6.22 -22.93
CA THR A 304 -5.04 -6.97 -21.70
C THR A 304 -5.36 -8.41 -22.03
N VAL A 305 -4.62 -9.32 -21.39
CA VAL A 305 -4.78 -10.77 -21.46
C VAL A 305 -4.78 -11.28 -20.02
N GLN A 306 -5.90 -11.85 -19.56
CA GLN A 306 -6.07 -12.23 -18.15
C GLN A 306 -5.84 -11.01 -17.23
N ASP A 307 -4.92 -11.13 -16.27
CA ASP A 307 -4.45 -10.06 -15.37
C ASP A 307 -3.19 -9.33 -15.91
N LEU A 308 -2.68 -9.71 -17.08
CA LEU A 308 -1.54 -9.04 -17.72
C LEU A 308 -2.01 -7.90 -18.60
N THR A 309 -1.30 -6.77 -18.49
CA THR A 309 -1.47 -5.62 -19.36
C THR A 309 -0.14 -5.29 -20.03
N LEU A 310 -0.18 -5.10 -21.34
CA LEU A 310 0.95 -4.65 -22.14
C LEU A 310 0.57 -3.36 -22.85
N GLU A 311 1.46 -2.37 -22.81
CA GLU A 311 1.22 -1.05 -23.40
C GLU A 311 2.33 -0.69 -24.39
N ALA A 312 1.92 -0.06 -25.49
CA ALA A 312 2.83 0.53 -26.47
C ALA A 312 2.40 1.96 -26.78
N GLU A 313 3.39 2.85 -26.84
CA GLU A 313 3.17 4.23 -27.27
C GLU A 313 3.33 4.37 -28.78
N MET A 314 2.38 5.05 -29.41
CA MET A 314 2.36 5.34 -30.84
C MET A 314 2.31 6.84 -31.08
N VAL A 315 3.16 7.30 -31.99
CA VAL A 315 3.19 8.71 -32.41
C VAL A 315 2.35 8.85 -33.67
N ILE A 316 1.39 9.79 -33.64
CA ILE A 316 0.61 10.19 -34.79
C ILE A 316 1.08 11.59 -35.19
N ASP A 317 1.69 11.69 -36.37
CA ASP A 317 2.29 12.92 -36.88
C ASP A 317 1.23 13.95 -37.28
N GLY A 318 1.60 15.20 -37.06
CA GLY A 318 0.77 16.37 -37.32
C GLY A 318 1.54 17.68 -37.18
N GLN A 319 0.81 18.74 -36.82
CA GLN A 319 1.37 20.06 -36.53
C GLN A 319 2.17 20.07 -35.21
N ASN A 320 1.68 19.35 -34.21
CA ASN A 320 2.35 19.22 -32.91
C ASN A 320 3.34 18.05 -32.92
N LYS A 321 4.32 18.12 -32.03
CA LYS A 321 5.40 17.15 -31.89
C LYS A 321 5.39 16.53 -30.51
N THR A 322 5.84 15.30 -30.42
CA THR A 322 5.79 14.48 -29.19
C THR A 322 7.20 14.28 -28.63
N ILE A 323 7.28 13.97 -27.34
CA ILE A 323 8.52 13.52 -26.68
C ILE A 323 8.23 12.13 -26.14
N LEU A 324 8.93 11.13 -26.67
CA LEU A 324 8.95 9.76 -26.17
C LEU A 324 10.13 9.59 -25.23
N THR A 325 9.88 9.07 -24.03
CA THR A 325 10.91 8.80 -23.03
C THR A 325 11.04 7.30 -22.77
N LYS A 326 12.28 6.82 -22.61
CA LYS A 326 12.59 5.45 -22.21
C LYS A 326 13.61 5.46 -21.07
N THR A 327 13.64 4.41 -20.26
CA THR A 327 14.65 4.24 -19.21
C THR A 327 15.44 2.95 -19.42
N GLU A 328 16.71 2.96 -19.05
CA GLU A 328 17.53 1.77 -18.80
C GLU A 328 18.05 1.84 -17.37
N GLY A 329 17.85 0.77 -16.61
CA GLY A 329 17.99 0.82 -15.15
C GLY A 329 16.72 1.34 -14.47
N ASN A 330 16.77 1.49 -13.15
CA ASN A 330 15.60 1.87 -12.36
C ASN A 330 15.54 3.38 -12.08
N GLY A 331 14.43 3.99 -12.47
CA GLY A 331 14.19 5.43 -12.36
C GLY A 331 13.07 5.86 -13.29
N THR A 332 12.64 7.12 -13.17
CA THR A 332 11.57 7.71 -13.96
C THR A 332 12.03 8.98 -14.68
N VAL A 333 11.25 9.41 -15.66
CA VAL A 333 11.48 10.64 -16.41
C VAL A 333 10.24 11.52 -16.29
N GLU A 334 10.43 12.77 -15.89
CA GLU A 334 9.36 13.77 -15.81
C GLU A 334 9.56 14.86 -16.87
N LEU A 335 8.46 15.30 -17.48
CA LEU A 335 8.41 16.44 -18.39
C LEU A 335 7.63 17.59 -17.76
N SER A 336 8.14 18.82 -17.89
CA SER A 336 7.49 20.02 -17.41
C SER A 336 7.47 21.09 -18.52
N PRO A 337 6.28 21.45 -19.05
CA PRO A 337 4.97 20.88 -18.73
C PRO A 337 4.77 19.46 -19.31
N GLN A 338 4.05 18.59 -18.60
CA GLN A 338 3.64 17.27 -19.10
C GLN A 338 2.46 17.43 -20.08
N GLN A 339 2.64 17.03 -21.34
CA GLN A 339 1.61 17.10 -22.39
C GLN A 339 1.73 15.91 -23.35
N LEU A 340 0.63 15.51 -23.97
CA LEU A 340 0.63 14.45 -25.00
C LEU A 340 1.25 14.90 -26.33
N SER A 341 1.28 16.22 -26.58
CA SER A 341 1.96 16.83 -27.73
C SER A 341 2.27 18.30 -27.45
N TYR A 342 3.23 18.84 -28.17
CA TYR A 342 3.78 20.18 -27.99
C TYR A 342 3.79 20.93 -29.32
N THR A 343 3.57 22.24 -29.29
CA THR A 343 3.72 23.05 -30.50
C THR A 343 5.21 23.18 -30.85
N THR A 344 5.52 23.23 -32.14
CA THR A 344 6.91 23.38 -32.61
C THR A 344 7.54 24.64 -32.02
N GLY A 345 8.72 24.50 -31.41
CA GLY A 345 9.43 25.56 -30.71
C GLY A 345 9.13 25.67 -29.21
N SER A 346 8.24 24.83 -28.66
CA SER A 346 7.99 24.77 -27.21
C SER A 346 9.26 24.38 -26.45
N GLU A 347 9.47 24.99 -25.29
CA GLU A 347 10.53 24.62 -24.35
C GLU A 347 9.95 23.70 -23.28
N VAL A 348 10.52 22.50 -23.14
CA VAL A 348 10.12 21.49 -22.16
C VAL A 348 11.31 21.17 -21.29
N THR A 349 11.13 21.20 -19.97
CA THR A 349 12.14 20.71 -19.04
C THR A 349 11.96 19.21 -18.89
N ILE A 350 13.03 18.45 -19.11
CA ILE A 350 13.10 17.01 -18.88
C ILE A 350 13.97 16.75 -17.65
N GLN A 351 13.52 15.89 -16.75
CA GLN A 351 14.23 15.55 -15.52
C GLN A 351 14.22 14.04 -15.30
N ALA A 352 15.39 13.47 -15.00
CA ALA A 352 15.52 12.09 -14.58
C ALA A 352 15.44 12.00 -13.06
N ILE A 353 14.64 11.08 -12.56
CA ILE A 353 14.47 10.81 -11.13
C ILE A 353 14.94 9.37 -10.89
N PRO A 354 16.16 9.17 -10.38
CA PRO A 354 16.63 7.84 -10.01
C PRO A 354 15.74 7.23 -8.93
N ALA A 355 15.49 5.94 -9.01
CA ALA A 355 14.91 5.18 -7.91
C ALA A 355 15.87 5.16 -6.70
N GLU A 356 15.37 4.82 -5.51
CA GLU A 356 16.23 4.60 -4.34
C GLU A 356 17.32 3.57 -4.67
N GLY A 357 18.56 3.84 -4.28
CA GLY A 357 19.69 2.96 -4.61
C GLY A 357 20.21 3.11 -6.04
N TRP A 358 19.67 3.99 -6.88
CA TRP A 358 20.14 4.25 -8.24
C TRP A 358 20.66 5.68 -8.41
N GLU A 359 21.54 5.89 -9.39
CA GLU A 359 22.00 7.21 -9.83
C GLU A 359 21.73 7.41 -11.33
N PHE A 360 21.46 8.65 -11.72
CA PHE A 360 21.34 9.03 -13.11
C PHE A 360 22.74 9.17 -13.73
N VAL A 361 22.95 8.52 -14.86
CA VAL A 361 24.24 8.52 -15.57
C VAL A 361 24.24 9.54 -16.70
N ARG A 362 23.27 9.45 -17.62
CA ARG A 362 23.18 10.31 -18.82
C ARG A 362 21.87 10.11 -19.60
N TRP A 363 21.60 11.06 -20.48
CA TRP A 363 20.62 11.00 -21.56
C TRP A 363 21.25 10.47 -22.85
N GLU A 364 20.47 9.73 -23.64
CA GLU A 364 20.78 9.29 -25.01
C GLU A 364 19.62 9.58 -25.98
N GLY A 365 19.91 9.58 -27.27
CA GLY A 365 18.93 9.77 -28.35
C GLY A 365 18.94 11.20 -28.87
N ASP A 366 17.76 11.82 -29.01
CA ASP A 366 17.62 13.20 -29.47
C ASP A 366 18.06 14.25 -28.44
N LEU A 367 18.49 13.79 -27.26
CA LEU A 367 19.20 14.55 -26.22
C LEU A 367 20.39 13.73 -25.73
N GLU A 368 21.59 14.28 -25.82
CA GLU A 368 22.80 13.73 -25.21
C GLU A 368 23.32 14.70 -24.15
N SER A 369 23.16 14.35 -22.87
CA SER A 369 23.65 15.15 -21.75
C SER A 369 23.91 14.28 -20.52
N SER A 370 24.77 14.75 -19.62
CA SER A 370 24.99 14.13 -18.30
C SER A 370 24.33 14.92 -17.17
N ASN A 371 23.65 16.03 -17.49
CA ASN A 371 22.89 16.77 -16.51
C ASN A 371 21.56 16.05 -16.24
N GLN A 372 21.24 15.85 -14.97
CA GLN A 372 20.01 15.17 -14.53
C GLN A 372 18.73 15.90 -14.96
N SER A 373 18.81 17.22 -15.20
CA SER A 373 17.72 18.03 -15.72
C SER A 373 18.22 18.95 -16.83
N GLU A 374 17.44 19.05 -17.91
CA GLU A 374 17.74 19.85 -19.10
C GLU A 374 16.46 20.51 -19.64
N THR A 375 16.61 21.66 -20.31
CA THR A 375 15.51 22.25 -21.10
C THR A 375 15.75 21.98 -22.58
N ILE A 376 14.78 21.34 -23.23
CA ILE A 376 14.83 20.99 -24.64
C ILE A 376 13.80 21.78 -25.45
N VAL A 377 14.18 22.18 -26.67
CA VAL A 377 13.27 22.82 -27.63
C VAL A 377 12.65 21.77 -28.55
N VAL A 378 11.32 21.68 -28.56
CA VAL A 378 10.56 20.71 -29.36
C VAL A 378 10.43 21.17 -30.80
N ASN A 379 11.40 20.82 -31.64
CA ASN A 379 11.41 21.19 -33.07
C ASN A 379 10.91 20.06 -34.01
N ASP A 380 10.96 18.83 -33.51
CA ASP A 380 10.47 17.62 -34.17
C ASP A 380 10.07 16.62 -33.07
N HIS A 381 9.51 15.47 -33.45
CA HIS A 381 9.32 14.35 -32.52
C HIS A 381 10.67 13.97 -31.92
N LYS A 382 10.71 13.80 -30.59
CA LYS A 382 11.92 13.46 -29.86
C LYS A 382 11.81 12.08 -29.23
N ARG A 383 12.90 11.32 -29.26
CA ARG A 383 13.10 10.06 -28.55
C ARG A 383 14.30 10.20 -27.64
N ILE A 384 14.06 10.16 -26.34
CA ILE A 384 15.08 10.42 -25.34
C ILE A 384 15.10 9.26 -24.34
N LYS A 385 16.28 8.72 -24.07
CA LYS A 385 16.46 7.62 -23.14
C LYS A 385 17.29 8.06 -21.93
N ALA A 386 16.79 7.85 -20.72
CA ALA A 386 17.54 8.03 -19.48
C ALA A 386 18.29 6.73 -19.14
N ILE A 387 19.57 6.85 -18.78
CA ILE A 387 20.39 5.74 -18.31
C ILE A 387 20.65 5.91 -16.82
N PHE A 388 20.29 4.90 -16.02
CA PHE A 388 20.53 4.82 -14.60
C PHE A 388 21.48 3.67 -14.27
N SER A 389 22.26 3.82 -13.19
CA SER A 389 23.10 2.75 -12.64
C SER A 389 22.85 2.57 -11.16
N GLN A 390 22.87 1.32 -10.70
CA GLN A 390 22.70 0.99 -9.30
C GLN A 390 23.94 1.42 -8.49
N ASN A 391 23.71 2.12 -7.39
CA ASN A 391 24.73 2.49 -6.42
C ASN A 391 25.18 1.23 -5.66
N ASN A 392 26.49 1.07 -5.43
CA ASN A 392 26.99 -0.02 -4.59
C ASN A 392 26.65 0.26 -3.11
N ILE A 393 25.84 -0.60 -2.49
CA ILE A 393 25.52 -0.57 -1.05
C ILE A 393 26.72 -1.04 -0.22
N THR A 394 27.00 -0.35 0.88
CA THR A 394 28.13 -0.62 1.80
C THR A 394 27.67 -0.65 3.26
N LEU A 395 28.26 -1.56 4.05
CA LEU A 395 28.09 -1.64 5.50
C LEU A 395 29.45 -1.49 6.18
N ALA A 396 29.64 -0.39 6.90
CA ALA A 396 30.80 -0.13 7.75
C ALA A 396 30.48 -0.54 9.19
N ALA A 397 31.13 -1.59 9.69
CA ALA A 397 31.01 -2.02 11.09
C ALA A 397 32.36 -1.83 11.81
N THR A 398 32.36 -1.02 12.87
CA THR A 398 33.56 -0.71 13.67
C THR A 398 33.31 -0.98 15.15
N HIS A 399 34.34 -1.04 16.00
CA HIS A 399 34.15 -1.32 17.42
C HIS A 399 35.18 -0.62 18.32
N SER A 400 34.81 -0.41 19.58
CA SER A 400 35.73 0.05 20.62
C SER A 400 36.70 -1.08 21.04
N VAL A 401 37.70 -0.74 21.84
CA VAL A 401 38.55 -1.74 22.53
C VAL A 401 37.69 -2.60 23.46
N GLY A 402 38.04 -3.88 23.62
CA GLY A 402 37.36 -4.81 24.54
C GLY A 402 36.38 -5.80 23.91
N GLY A 403 36.26 -5.84 22.58
CA GLY A 403 35.42 -6.83 21.89
C GLY A 403 35.67 -6.87 20.37
N THR A 404 34.87 -7.68 19.68
CA THR A 404 34.89 -7.84 18.22
C THR A 404 33.47 -7.90 17.66
N ILE A 405 33.33 -7.76 16.34
CA ILE A 405 32.05 -7.91 15.64
C ILE A 405 32.14 -9.12 14.73
N HIS A 406 31.15 -10.01 14.82
CA HIS A 406 30.93 -11.07 13.85
C HIS A 406 29.75 -10.68 12.96
N SER A 407 29.81 -11.07 11.69
CA SER A 407 28.75 -10.84 10.71
C SER A 407 28.39 -12.16 10.05
N ASN A 408 27.11 -12.39 9.79
CA ASN A 408 26.64 -13.53 8.99
C ASN A 408 27.12 -13.46 7.53
N LYS A 409 27.49 -12.27 7.05
CA LYS A 409 27.96 -12.01 5.68
C LYS A 409 29.25 -11.21 5.64
N ARG A 410 30.06 -11.42 4.60
CA ARG A 410 31.29 -10.65 4.39
C ARG A 410 30.93 -9.24 3.94
N LEU A 411 31.30 -8.23 4.74
CA LEU A 411 30.85 -6.83 4.56
C LEU A 411 31.20 -6.22 3.19
N THR A 412 32.28 -6.69 2.55
CA THR A 412 32.69 -6.26 1.20
C THR A 412 31.86 -6.89 0.07
N GLN A 413 30.90 -7.76 0.39
CA GLN A 413 30.04 -8.48 -0.57
C GLN A 413 28.55 -8.28 -0.25
N VAL A 414 28.24 -7.30 0.59
CA VAL A 414 26.86 -6.92 0.89
C VAL A 414 26.24 -6.31 -0.37
N ARG A 415 25.00 -6.68 -0.63
CA ARG A 415 24.17 -6.21 -1.74
C ARG A 415 22.90 -5.58 -1.16
N GLU A 416 22.22 -4.84 -2.01
CA GLU A 416 20.88 -4.35 -1.71
C GLU A 416 19.94 -5.52 -1.38
N ASN A 417 19.03 -5.30 -0.43
CA ASN A 417 18.07 -6.25 0.11
C ASN A 417 18.65 -7.44 0.89
N ASP A 418 19.96 -7.45 1.16
CA ASP A 418 20.54 -8.42 2.09
C ASP A 418 20.05 -8.15 3.51
N LEU A 419 19.62 -9.19 4.23
CA LEU A 419 19.51 -9.15 5.69
C LEU A 419 20.86 -9.50 6.32
N VAL A 420 21.56 -8.50 6.86
CA VAL A 420 22.86 -8.66 7.51
C VAL A 420 22.69 -8.61 9.02
N THR A 421 23.09 -9.68 9.70
CA THR A 421 23.09 -9.74 11.17
C THR A 421 24.51 -9.61 11.69
N LEU A 422 24.73 -8.60 12.53
CA LEU A 422 25.96 -8.35 13.26
C LEU A 422 25.80 -8.79 14.72
N THR A 423 26.79 -9.50 15.25
CA THR A 423 26.84 -9.94 16.64
C THR A 423 28.06 -9.33 17.33
N ALA A 424 27.82 -8.55 18.38
CA ALA A 424 28.89 -8.03 19.23
C ALA A 424 29.41 -9.13 20.18
N VAL A 425 30.71 -9.40 20.14
CA VAL A 425 31.35 -10.44 20.95
C VAL A 425 32.36 -9.78 21.92
N PRO A 426 32.01 -9.63 23.21
CA PRO A 426 32.92 -9.08 24.22
C PRO A 426 34.13 -9.99 24.47
N ALA A 427 35.28 -9.38 24.75
CA ALA A 427 36.46 -10.09 25.25
C ALA A 427 36.31 -10.43 26.74
N SER A 428 37.13 -11.35 27.25
CA SER A 428 37.10 -11.75 28.67
C SER A 428 37.30 -10.54 29.60
N GLY A 429 36.41 -10.36 30.57
CA GLY A 429 36.42 -9.22 31.50
C GLY A 429 35.83 -7.93 30.93
N TRP A 430 35.18 -8.00 29.77
CA TRP A 430 34.44 -6.90 29.16
C TRP A 430 33.00 -7.32 28.87
N ARG A 431 32.08 -6.37 28.92
CA ARG A 431 30.68 -6.56 28.51
C ARG A 431 30.35 -5.65 27.32
N PHE A 432 29.45 -6.13 26.47
CA PHE A 432 28.85 -5.30 25.44
C PHE A 432 27.90 -4.29 26.11
N VAL A 433 27.93 -3.05 25.63
CA VAL A 433 27.09 -1.97 26.16
C VAL A 433 25.99 -1.62 25.17
N ARG A 434 26.37 -1.31 23.91
CA ARG A 434 25.43 -0.91 22.84
C ARG A 434 26.10 -0.83 21.48
N TRP A 435 25.28 -0.86 20.43
CA TRP A 435 25.57 -0.36 19.11
C TRP A 435 25.31 1.16 19.06
N SER A 436 26.07 1.84 18.22
CA SER A 436 25.99 3.28 17.97
C SER A 436 26.20 3.57 16.48
N GLY A 437 25.87 4.77 16.02
CA GLY A 437 25.84 5.10 14.59
C GLY A 437 24.43 5.00 14.02
N ASP A 438 24.29 4.53 12.78
CA ASP A 438 23.04 4.61 12.00
C ASP A 438 21.92 3.70 12.53
N MET A 439 22.26 2.67 13.33
CA MET A 439 21.28 1.78 13.94
C MET A 439 21.67 1.47 15.40
N PRO A 440 21.34 2.38 16.34
CA PRO A 440 21.62 2.20 17.76
C PRO A 440 20.78 1.05 18.33
N SER A 441 21.38 0.22 19.18
CA SER A 441 20.68 -0.89 19.82
C SER A 441 21.44 -1.33 21.07
N THR A 442 20.73 -1.77 22.11
CA THR A 442 21.32 -2.44 23.28
C THR A 442 21.37 -3.96 23.12
N GLU A 443 20.72 -4.50 22.09
CA GLU A 443 20.76 -5.91 21.77
C GLU A 443 22.13 -6.31 21.23
N ARG A 444 22.60 -7.49 21.65
CA ARG A 444 23.92 -7.99 21.23
C ARG A 444 23.94 -8.34 19.73
N ASN A 445 22.80 -8.73 19.19
CA ASN A 445 22.58 -8.98 17.78
C ASN A 445 21.87 -7.78 17.16
N LEU A 446 22.36 -7.32 16.02
CA LEU A 446 21.81 -6.22 15.25
C LEU A 446 21.55 -6.71 13.82
N SER A 447 20.29 -6.80 13.42
CA SER A 447 19.91 -7.15 12.05
C SER A 447 19.63 -5.88 11.25
N LEU A 448 20.28 -5.75 10.10
CA LEU A 448 20.15 -4.63 9.17
C LEU A 448 19.63 -5.17 7.85
N PHE A 449 18.53 -4.63 7.37
CA PHE A 449 18.11 -4.82 5.99
C PHE A 449 18.82 -3.80 5.11
N MET A 450 19.62 -4.26 4.17
CA MET A 450 20.54 -3.41 3.41
C MET A 450 19.81 -2.71 2.26
N ASN A 451 19.10 -1.63 2.56
CA ASN A 451 18.46 -0.75 1.57
C ASN A 451 19.28 0.52 1.26
N ARG A 452 20.25 0.85 2.11
CA ARG A 452 21.16 1.99 1.95
C ARG A 452 22.53 1.69 2.53
N ASN A 453 23.45 2.66 2.45
CA ASN A 453 24.72 2.59 3.15
C ASN A 453 24.52 2.71 4.68
N TYR A 454 25.17 1.83 5.44
CA TYR A 454 25.09 1.82 6.91
C TYR A 454 26.47 1.92 7.56
N SER A 455 26.55 2.63 8.68
CA SER A 455 27.72 2.76 9.54
C SER A 455 27.34 2.53 10.99
N VAL A 456 27.86 1.46 11.59
CA VAL A 456 27.57 1.06 12.96
C VAL A 456 28.84 0.81 13.77
N HIS A 457 28.76 1.09 15.07
CA HIS A 457 29.89 1.02 15.99
C HIS A 457 29.52 0.31 17.30
N ALA A 458 30.13 -0.83 17.60
CA ALA A 458 29.93 -1.58 18.84
C ALA A 458 30.77 -1.02 20.00
N VAL A 459 30.14 -0.79 21.15
CA VAL A 459 30.78 -0.25 22.36
C VAL A 459 30.85 -1.33 23.44
N PHE A 460 32.05 -1.50 24.02
CA PHE A 460 32.36 -2.44 25.10
C PHE A 460 32.93 -1.71 26.33
N GLU A 461 32.68 -2.24 27.52
CA GLU A 461 33.16 -1.70 28.79
C GLU A 461 33.75 -2.81 29.69
N GLN A 462 34.81 -2.50 30.44
CA GLN A 462 35.49 -3.47 31.32
C GLN A 462 34.70 -3.71 32.61
N GLU A 463 34.51 -4.97 32.99
CA GLU A 463 33.84 -5.35 34.23
C GLU A 463 34.76 -5.09 35.43
N GLN A 464 34.29 -4.30 36.41
CA GLN A 464 35.02 -4.04 37.65
C GLN A 464 34.92 -5.27 38.57
N THR A 465 36.02 -6.00 38.75
CA THR A 465 36.09 -7.06 39.76
C THR A 465 36.24 -6.45 41.15
N THR A 466 35.19 -6.46 41.96
CA THR A 466 35.29 -6.15 43.39
C THR A 466 35.91 -7.34 44.13
N SER A 467 37.24 -7.37 44.22
CA SER A 467 37.95 -8.23 45.17
C SER A 467 37.82 -7.65 46.57
N ASN A 468 37.06 -8.36 47.41
CA ASN A 468 36.81 -8.01 48.81
C ASN A 468 37.87 -8.69 49.69
N GLU A 469 38.91 -7.98 50.13
CA GLU A 469 39.81 -8.40 51.22
C GLU A 469 40.29 -7.21 52.08
N GLY A 470 39.88 -7.22 53.36
CA GLY A 470 40.79 -7.19 54.53
C GLY A 470 41.59 -5.91 54.89
N GLU A 471 41.13 -5.24 55.94
CA GLU A 471 41.84 -4.54 57.04
C GLU A 471 43.34 -4.12 56.91
N GLY A 472 43.64 -2.86 57.28
CA GLY A 472 44.99 -2.50 57.77
C GLY A 472 45.44 -1.02 57.80
N THR A 473 45.01 -0.28 58.83
CA THR A 473 45.76 0.77 59.58
C THR A 473 46.48 1.96 58.89
N GLY A 474 45.91 3.16 59.08
CA GLY A 474 46.51 4.46 59.51
C GLY A 474 47.87 4.99 59.01
N THR A 475 47.90 6.22 58.49
CA THR A 475 48.38 7.46 59.19
C THR A 475 48.32 8.71 58.28
N ASN A 476 48.12 9.86 58.92
CA ASN A 476 47.99 11.21 58.34
C ASN A 476 49.27 11.74 57.68
N GLY A 477 49.09 12.56 56.64
CA GLY A 477 50.10 13.49 56.11
C GLY A 477 49.53 14.42 55.04
N ASN A 478 48.91 15.53 55.45
CA ASN A 478 48.48 16.61 54.56
C ASN A 478 49.57 17.70 54.50
N GLN A 479 50.12 17.99 53.32
CA GLN A 479 50.51 19.35 52.87
C GLN A 479 51.16 19.32 51.47
N GLY A 480 50.74 20.25 50.60
CA GLY A 480 51.65 20.85 49.62
C GLY A 480 51.24 20.76 48.14
N SER A 481 50.46 21.75 47.71
CA SER A 481 50.15 22.12 46.33
C SER A 481 51.39 22.44 45.47
N ALA A 482 51.39 22.03 44.18
CA ALA A 482 51.48 22.94 43.02
C ALA A 482 51.76 22.20 41.68
N ASN A 483 50.79 22.29 40.76
CA ASN A 483 50.87 22.43 39.29
C ASN A 483 52.05 21.86 38.48
N GLU A 484 51.74 21.06 37.45
CA GLU A 484 51.56 21.57 36.07
C GLU A 484 50.87 20.56 35.12
N LYS A 485 49.82 21.06 34.44
CA LYS A 485 49.36 20.80 33.06
C LYS A 485 49.09 19.37 32.58
N GLU A 486 47.80 19.03 32.54
CA GLU A 486 47.17 18.61 31.29
C GLU A 486 46.05 19.59 30.93
N THR A 487 46.06 19.99 29.66
CA THR A 487 45.25 21.03 29.03
C THR A 487 44.09 20.40 28.28
N GLY A 488 42.88 20.94 28.43
CA GLY A 488 41.79 20.77 27.47
C GLY A 488 40.43 20.42 28.07
N THR A 489 39.71 21.41 28.58
CA THR A 489 38.23 21.39 28.61
C THR A 489 37.72 21.28 27.17
N ASP A 490 37.14 20.15 26.77
CA ASP A 490 36.23 20.11 25.61
C ASP A 490 34.81 20.36 26.11
N SER A 491 34.54 21.62 26.46
CA SER A 491 33.17 22.11 26.57
C SER A 491 32.66 22.31 25.15
N ARG A 492 32.14 21.25 24.52
CA ARG A 492 31.40 21.42 23.25
C ARG A 492 30.22 22.33 23.53
N GLN A 493 30.24 23.50 22.90
CA GLN A 493 29.13 24.45 22.97
C GLN A 493 27.86 23.75 22.45
N THR A 494 26.80 23.74 23.26
CA THR A 494 25.49 23.21 22.88
C THR A 494 24.51 24.35 22.62
N TYR A 495 23.55 24.11 21.74
CA TYR A 495 22.51 25.04 21.34
C TYR A 495 21.14 24.38 21.41
N THR A 496 20.13 25.14 21.81
CA THR A 496 18.76 24.64 21.92
C THR A 496 18.00 24.77 20.62
N LEU A 497 17.30 23.71 20.21
CA LEU A 497 16.32 23.77 19.12
C LEU A 497 14.92 23.67 19.72
N SER A 498 14.10 24.65 19.39
CA SER A 498 12.68 24.69 19.76
C SER A 498 11.83 24.78 18.50
N TYR A 499 10.61 24.27 18.54
CA TYR A 499 9.73 24.31 17.39
C TYR A 499 8.26 24.44 17.79
N THR A 500 7.45 24.99 16.88
CA THR A 500 6.03 25.19 17.10
C THR A 500 5.25 24.74 15.88
N ALA A 501 4.34 23.80 16.06
CA ALA A 501 3.38 23.41 15.04
C ALA A 501 2.18 24.37 15.08
N GLY A 502 1.83 24.95 13.94
CA GLY A 502 0.58 25.70 13.79
C GLY A 502 -0.65 24.79 13.94
N GLU A 503 -1.84 25.39 14.03
CA GLU A 503 -3.10 24.63 14.09
C GLU A 503 -3.20 23.67 12.89
N GLY A 504 -3.54 22.41 13.17
CA GLY A 504 -3.78 21.42 12.11
C GLY A 504 -2.61 20.53 11.71
N GLY A 505 -1.53 20.49 12.48
CA GLY A 505 -0.44 19.52 12.27
C GLY A 505 0.44 19.30 13.50
N SER A 506 1.50 18.52 13.34
CA SER A 506 2.57 18.30 14.33
C SER A 506 3.94 18.36 13.65
N ILE A 507 5.01 18.43 14.44
CA ILE A 507 6.40 18.40 13.96
C ILE A 507 7.11 17.24 14.64
N GLN A 508 7.82 16.43 13.87
CA GLN A 508 8.63 15.32 14.34
C GLN A 508 10.11 15.60 14.02
N PRO A 509 10.99 15.72 15.03
CA PRO A 509 12.43 15.79 14.80
C PRO A 509 13.04 14.40 14.52
N SER A 510 14.13 14.36 13.75
CA SER A 510 14.91 13.16 13.43
C SER A 510 15.77 12.65 14.59
N ALA A 511 15.93 13.45 15.64
CA ALA A 511 16.66 13.10 16.85
C ALA A 511 15.90 13.60 18.09
N PRO A 512 15.72 12.78 19.13
CA PRO A 512 15.04 13.18 20.36
C PRO A 512 15.91 14.16 21.18
N GLY A 513 15.26 15.11 21.86
CA GLY A 513 15.91 16.10 22.73
C GLY A 513 15.83 17.54 22.21
N SER A 514 16.14 18.51 23.09
CA SER A 514 16.03 19.95 22.81
C SER A 514 17.38 20.70 22.80
N SER A 515 18.50 20.00 23.01
CA SER A 515 19.85 20.57 23.08
C SER A 515 20.84 19.75 22.26
N PHE A 516 21.58 20.43 21.39
CA PHE A 516 22.41 19.82 20.35
C PHE A 516 23.80 20.44 20.32
N THR A 517 24.84 19.66 20.03
CA THR A 517 26.21 20.18 19.93
C THR A 517 26.40 21.03 18.68
N SER A 518 27.18 22.12 18.79
CA SER A 518 27.51 22.99 17.65
C SER A 518 27.98 22.20 16.42
N GLY A 519 27.33 22.42 15.28
CA GLY A 519 27.59 21.78 13.99
C GLY A 519 26.74 20.54 13.69
N SER A 520 25.91 20.07 14.62
CA SER A 520 25.00 18.95 14.35
C SER A 520 23.89 19.33 13.37
N GLU A 521 23.47 18.39 12.53
CA GLU A 521 22.31 18.54 11.66
C GLU A 521 21.09 17.84 12.27
N VAL A 522 19.95 18.55 12.31
CA VAL A 522 18.68 18.04 12.83
C VAL A 522 17.62 18.22 11.75
N ALA A 523 17.00 17.11 11.31
CA ALA A 523 15.89 17.18 10.38
C ALA A 523 14.55 17.31 11.14
N LEU A 524 13.65 18.15 10.64
CA LEU A 524 12.29 18.33 11.14
C LEU A 524 11.30 17.99 10.03
N THR A 525 10.33 17.14 10.35
CA THR A 525 9.25 16.73 9.43
C THR A 525 7.89 17.20 9.95
N ALA A 526 7.16 17.94 9.13
CA ALA A 526 5.82 18.43 9.42
C ALA A 526 4.75 17.41 9.02
N HIS A 527 3.85 17.07 9.94
CA HIS A 527 2.78 16.09 9.76
C HIS A 527 1.40 16.77 9.85
N PRO A 528 0.71 17.03 8.74
CA PRO A 528 -0.64 17.61 8.77
C PRO A 528 -1.68 16.62 9.34
N LYS A 529 -2.64 17.11 10.13
CA LYS A 529 -3.83 16.36 10.57
C LYS A 529 -4.81 16.17 9.40
N LYS A 530 -5.72 15.19 9.48
CA LYS A 530 -6.78 14.95 8.47
C LYS A 530 -7.52 16.25 8.12
N GLY A 531 -7.59 16.55 6.81
CA GLY A 531 -8.22 17.78 6.31
C GLY A 531 -7.36 19.03 6.40
N TRP A 532 -6.05 18.90 6.63
CA TRP A 532 -5.06 19.98 6.61
C TRP A 532 -3.91 19.64 5.68
N GLU A 533 -3.20 20.65 5.18
CA GLU A 533 -1.97 20.50 4.41
C GLU A 533 -0.88 21.41 4.96
N PHE A 534 0.36 20.93 4.87
CA PHE A 534 1.54 21.70 5.21
C PHE A 534 1.73 22.84 4.20
N VAL A 535 2.02 24.03 4.69
CA VAL A 535 2.17 25.23 3.86
C VAL A 535 3.63 25.62 3.74
N SER A 536 4.30 25.84 4.88
CA SER A 536 5.69 26.28 4.89
C SER A 536 6.30 26.26 6.29
N TRP A 537 7.62 26.27 6.31
CA TRP A 537 8.45 26.56 7.48
C TRP A 537 8.76 28.05 7.58
N SER A 538 8.87 28.55 8.81
CA SER A 538 9.31 29.91 9.11
C SER A 538 10.15 29.98 10.38
N GLY A 539 10.89 31.08 10.58
CA GLY A 539 11.82 31.23 11.71
C GLY A 539 13.28 31.03 11.27
N ALA A 540 14.01 30.18 11.99
CA ALA A 540 15.43 29.89 11.70
C ALA A 540 15.66 29.07 10.41
N ALA A 541 14.60 28.45 9.87
CA ALA A 541 14.59 27.82 8.55
C ALA A 541 13.30 28.20 7.80
N THR A 542 13.39 28.23 6.47
CA THR A 542 12.28 28.56 5.56
C THR A 542 12.22 27.56 4.41
N GLY A 543 11.01 27.29 3.90
CA GLY A 543 10.82 26.36 2.78
C GLY A 543 9.42 25.76 2.76
N THR A 544 9.06 25.13 1.64
CA THR A 544 7.76 24.47 1.42
C THR A 544 7.86 22.94 1.39
N ASN A 545 9.06 22.38 1.54
CA ASN A 545 9.24 20.94 1.70
C ASN A 545 8.79 20.54 3.12
N PRO A 546 7.92 19.52 3.30
CA PRO A 546 7.50 19.05 4.62
C PRO A 546 8.67 18.58 5.50
N THR A 547 9.83 18.26 4.92
CA THR A 547 11.06 17.97 5.65
C THR A 547 12.12 19.05 5.42
N ILE A 548 12.76 19.52 6.49
CA ILE A 548 13.89 20.46 6.44
C ILE A 548 15.03 20.00 7.36
N THR A 549 16.27 20.32 7.01
CA THR A 549 17.45 20.05 7.85
C THR A 549 18.05 21.35 8.36
N LEU A 550 18.28 21.46 9.67
CA LEU A 550 18.93 22.60 10.32
C LEU A 550 20.30 22.23 10.87
N THR A 551 21.31 23.04 10.59
CA THR A 551 22.63 22.94 11.24
C THR A 551 22.68 23.82 12.50
N MET A 552 22.99 23.23 13.65
CA MET A 552 22.99 23.90 14.95
C MET A 552 24.25 24.74 15.14
N SER A 553 24.17 26.03 14.85
CA SER A 553 25.27 27.00 15.07
C SER A 553 24.96 28.06 16.13
N GLN A 554 23.70 28.11 16.57
CA GLN A 554 23.15 28.94 17.63
C GLN A 554 21.81 28.35 18.09
N ASP A 555 21.21 28.90 19.15
CA ASP A 555 19.84 28.56 19.56
C ASP A 555 18.86 28.93 18.43
N GLN A 556 17.98 28.00 18.07
CA GLN A 556 17.10 28.12 16.91
C GLN A 556 15.65 27.80 17.27
N HIS A 557 14.73 28.54 16.66
CA HIS A 557 13.29 28.31 16.73
C HIS A 557 12.69 28.24 15.32
N VAL A 558 11.87 27.23 15.08
CA VAL A 558 11.22 27.00 13.77
C VAL A 558 9.73 26.77 13.94
N THR A 559 8.91 27.33 13.05
CA THR A 559 7.46 27.16 13.05
C THR A 559 6.99 26.48 11.77
N ALA A 560 6.21 25.40 11.89
CA ALA A 560 5.49 24.80 10.77
C ALA A 560 4.10 25.43 10.65
N SER A 561 3.77 25.95 9.48
CA SER A 561 2.43 26.43 9.17
C SER A 561 1.64 25.38 8.41
N PHE A 562 0.41 25.15 8.86
CA PHE A 562 -0.56 24.29 8.18
C PHE A 562 -1.77 25.13 7.81
N LYS A 563 -2.47 24.75 6.74
CA LYS A 563 -3.78 25.33 6.40
C LYS A 563 -4.77 24.19 6.22
N LYS A 564 -6.01 24.44 6.62
CA LYS A 564 -7.10 23.49 6.40
C LYS A 564 -7.23 23.31 4.88
N LYS A 565 -7.21 22.06 4.41
CA LYS A 565 -7.59 21.76 3.02
C LYS A 565 -9.00 22.32 2.85
N GLU A 566 -9.18 23.23 1.91
CA GLU A 566 -10.53 23.61 1.54
C GLU A 566 -11.19 22.34 1.00
N ASN A 567 -12.29 21.91 1.64
CA ASN A 567 -13.13 20.88 1.08
C ASN A 567 -13.75 21.44 -0.21
N THR A 568 -13.01 21.37 -1.31
CA THR A 568 -13.63 21.09 -2.60
C THR A 568 -13.99 19.63 -2.56
N THR A 569 -15.05 19.30 -1.82
CA THR A 569 -15.84 18.11 -2.14
C THR A 569 -16.19 18.29 -3.62
N PRO A 570 -15.73 17.43 -4.55
CA PRO A 570 -16.47 17.30 -5.78
C PRO A 570 -17.85 16.84 -5.32
N GLU A 571 -18.85 17.69 -5.47
CA GLU A 571 -20.22 17.21 -5.65
C GLU A 571 -20.14 15.99 -6.58
N PRO A 572 -20.72 14.82 -6.25
CA PRO A 572 -20.70 13.70 -7.18
C PRO A 572 -21.27 14.24 -8.49
N GLN A 573 -20.40 14.34 -9.50
CA GLN A 573 -20.83 14.68 -10.83
C GLN A 573 -21.94 13.68 -11.17
N PRO A 574 -23.12 14.10 -11.67
CA PRO A 574 -24.13 13.14 -12.06
C PRO A 574 -23.46 12.13 -12.99
N GLU A 575 -23.52 10.84 -12.63
CA GLU A 575 -22.96 9.78 -13.44
C GLU A 575 -23.48 10.00 -14.86
N GLN A 576 -22.57 10.24 -15.81
CA GLN A 576 -22.98 10.55 -17.17
C GLN A 576 -23.66 9.30 -17.74
N THR A 577 -24.98 9.36 -17.90
CA THR A 577 -25.75 8.28 -18.51
C THR A 577 -25.98 8.56 -19.98
N TYR A 578 -25.98 7.51 -20.79
CA TYR A 578 -26.33 7.58 -22.19
C TYR A 578 -27.55 6.70 -22.48
N THR A 579 -28.32 7.12 -23.48
CA THR A 579 -29.52 6.40 -23.92
C THR A 579 -29.18 5.42 -25.03
N LEU A 580 -29.66 4.17 -24.90
CA LEU A 580 -29.72 3.20 -25.99
C LEU A 580 -31.13 3.23 -26.59
N SER A 581 -31.23 3.34 -27.90
CA SER A 581 -32.45 3.15 -28.67
C SER A 581 -32.24 2.06 -29.70
N ALA A 582 -33.06 1.01 -29.67
CA ALA A 582 -33.02 -0.07 -30.65
C ALA A 582 -34.32 -0.17 -31.45
N SER A 583 -34.18 -0.35 -32.76
CA SER A 583 -35.28 -0.47 -33.71
C SER A 583 -35.08 -1.68 -34.64
N THR A 584 -36.10 -1.98 -35.44
CA THR A 584 -36.07 -3.10 -36.40
C THR A 584 -36.40 -2.61 -37.80
N SER A 585 -35.72 -3.19 -38.80
CA SER A 585 -36.07 -3.08 -40.23
C SER A 585 -36.45 -4.47 -40.72
N GLY A 586 -37.73 -4.67 -41.08
CA GLY A 586 -38.32 -6.00 -41.25
C GLY A 586 -38.99 -6.52 -39.98
N GLN A 587 -39.46 -7.77 -40.01
CA GLN A 587 -40.23 -8.35 -38.90
C GLN A 587 -39.36 -9.16 -37.93
N GLY A 588 -39.35 -8.72 -36.67
CA GLY A 588 -38.59 -9.27 -35.57
C GLY A 588 -38.61 -8.35 -34.35
N SER A 589 -37.80 -8.66 -33.33
CA SER A 589 -37.66 -7.87 -32.11
C SER A 589 -36.20 -7.71 -31.69
N VAL A 590 -35.93 -6.70 -30.86
CA VAL A 590 -34.62 -6.46 -30.21
C VAL A 590 -34.82 -6.30 -28.71
N SER A 591 -33.95 -6.90 -27.91
CA SER A 591 -33.93 -6.78 -26.44
C SER A 591 -32.52 -6.50 -25.89
N PRO A 592 -32.31 -5.49 -25.04
CA PRO A 592 -33.29 -4.45 -24.67
C PRO A 592 -33.61 -3.52 -25.84
N ARG A 593 -34.85 -3.02 -25.90
CA ARG A 593 -35.29 -2.09 -26.96
C ARG A 593 -34.90 -0.63 -26.66
N SER A 594 -34.79 -0.28 -25.39
CA SER A 594 -34.36 1.04 -24.93
C SER A 594 -33.86 0.97 -23.49
N GLY A 595 -32.99 1.90 -23.09
CA GLY A 595 -32.56 2.03 -21.70
C GLY A 595 -31.58 3.20 -21.49
N GLU A 596 -31.41 3.61 -20.24
CA GLU A 596 -30.35 4.54 -19.82
C GLU A 596 -29.29 3.76 -19.06
N TYR A 597 -28.02 4.00 -19.40
CA TYR A 597 -26.90 3.23 -18.91
C TYR A 597 -25.75 4.16 -18.55
N LYS A 598 -24.98 3.81 -17.52
CA LYS A 598 -23.80 4.59 -17.12
C LYS A 598 -22.76 4.60 -18.24
N ALA A 599 -22.02 5.70 -18.37
CA ALA A 599 -20.90 5.80 -19.30
C ALA A 599 -19.95 4.61 -19.15
N GLY A 600 -19.58 3.98 -20.26
CA GLY A 600 -18.72 2.79 -20.29
C GLY A 600 -19.43 1.45 -20.10
N THR A 601 -20.73 1.42 -19.78
CA THR A 601 -21.50 0.16 -19.66
C THR A 601 -21.55 -0.56 -21.01
N ASN A 602 -21.24 -1.86 -21.03
CA ASN A 602 -21.47 -2.73 -22.19
C ASN A 602 -22.87 -3.35 -22.13
N VAL A 603 -23.75 -2.97 -23.05
CA VAL A 603 -25.13 -3.46 -23.12
C VAL A 603 -25.23 -4.54 -24.18
N THR A 604 -25.53 -5.78 -23.79
CA THR A 604 -25.81 -6.86 -24.74
C THR A 604 -27.22 -6.73 -25.30
N ILE A 605 -27.31 -6.64 -26.63
CA ILE A 605 -28.56 -6.62 -27.39
C ILE A 605 -28.73 -7.92 -28.18
N THR A 606 -29.96 -8.41 -28.24
CA THR A 606 -30.34 -9.67 -28.90
C THR A 606 -31.46 -9.41 -29.92
N ALA A 607 -31.28 -9.87 -31.16
CA ALA A 607 -32.28 -9.86 -32.21
C ALA A 607 -33.03 -11.20 -32.26
N THR A 608 -34.36 -11.16 -32.34
CA THR A 608 -35.21 -12.35 -32.52
C THR A 608 -36.06 -12.18 -33.79
N ALA A 609 -35.89 -13.06 -34.78
CA ALA A 609 -36.66 -12.99 -36.02
C ALA A 609 -38.09 -13.51 -35.84
N GLU A 610 -39.06 -12.89 -36.52
CA GLU A 610 -40.43 -13.42 -36.58
C GLU A 610 -40.51 -14.58 -37.60
N SER A 611 -41.54 -15.43 -37.48
CA SER A 611 -41.75 -16.56 -38.39
C SER A 611 -41.76 -16.13 -39.86
N GLY A 612 -40.96 -16.81 -40.70
CA GLY A 612 -40.78 -16.48 -42.11
C GLY A 612 -39.76 -15.36 -42.40
N TRP A 613 -39.04 -14.89 -41.38
CA TRP A 613 -37.95 -13.91 -41.50
C TRP A 613 -36.65 -14.47 -40.93
N LYS A 614 -35.51 -13.97 -41.43
CA LYS A 614 -34.17 -14.26 -40.89
C LYS A 614 -33.51 -12.95 -40.49
N PHE A 615 -32.79 -12.95 -39.37
CA PHE A 615 -31.89 -11.85 -39.02
C PHE A 615 -30.72 -11.82 -40.01
N VAL A 616 -30.32 -10.63 -40.42
CA VAL A 616 -29.26 -10.43 -41.42
C VAL A 616 -28.05 -9.76 -40.78
N ARG A 617 -28.25 -8.62 -40.11
CA ARG A 617 -27.17 -7.84 -39.49
C ARG A 617 -27.68 -6.73 -38.58
N TRP A 618 -26.79 -6.24 -37.73
CA TRP A 618 -26.93 -4.97 -37.02
C TRP A 618 -26.51 -3.78 -37.89
N GLN A 619 -27.10 -2.62 -37.63
CA GLN A 619 -26.82 -1.33 -38.26
C GLN A 619 -26.85 -0.20 -37.24
N GLY A 620 -26.18 0.92 -37.54
CA GLY A 620 -26.06 2.08 -36.65
C GLY A 620 -24.85 1.94 -35.74
N ASP A 621 -25.05 2.12 -34.44
CA ASP A 621 -24.00 2.04 -33.42
C ASP A 621 -23.62 0.60 -33.00
N ALA A 622 -24.11 -0.41 -33.71
CA ALA A 622 -23.70 -1.81 -33.58
C ALA A 622 -23.51 -2.44 -34.97
N SER A 623 -22.65 -3.45 -35.06
CA SER A 623 -22.35 -4.17 -36.30
C SER A 623 -22.30 -5.68 -36.07
N GLY A 624 -22.13 -6.46 -37.14
CA GLY A 624 -22.09 -7.93 -37.10
C GLY A 624 -23.39 -8.61 -37.53
N SER A 625 -23.28 -9.91 -37.82
CA SER A 625 -24.37 -10.79 -38.28
C SER A 625 -24.84 -11.80 -37.22
N SER A 626 -24.25 -11.76 -36.02
CA SER A 626 -24.65 -12.58 -34.87
C SER A 626 -25.96 -12.08 -34.26
N LEU A 627 -26.81 -13.01 -33.80
CA LEU A 627 -28.09 -12.71 -33.15
C LEU A 627 -27.92 -11.88 -31.88
N THR A 628 -26.77 -11.95 -31.22
CA THR A 628 -26.38 -11.16 -30.06
C THR A 628 -25.16 -10.30 -30.37
N THR A 629 -25.10 -9.09 -29.85
CA THR A 629 -23.91 -8.24 -29.87
C THR A 629 -23.91 -7.29 -28.67
N SER A 630 -22.76 -6.71 -28.32
CA SER A 630 -22.64 -5.73 -27.22
C SER A 630 -22.43 -4.32 -27.75
N VAL A 631 -22.96 -3.33 -27.03
CA VAL A 631 -22.85 -1.90 -27.35
C VAL A 631 -22.30 -1.17 -26.14
N THR A 632 -21.13 -0.54 -26.29
CA THR A 632 -20.53 0.29 -25.24
C THR A 632 -21.19 1.67 -25.20
N MET A 633 -21.68 2.04 -24.03
CA MET A 633 -22.39 3.30 -23.79
C MET A 633 -21.41 4.42 -23.46
N ASN A 634 -20.67 4.92 -24.46
CA ASN A 634 -19.79 6.10 -24.37
C ASN A 634 -20.39 7.33 -25.08
N GLY A 635 -21.66 7.25 -25.47
CA GLY A 635 -22.46 8.22 -26.20
C GLY A 635 -23.90 7.72 -26.30
N ASN A 636 -24.87 8.57 -26.65
CA ASN A 636 -26.21 8.08 -26.99
C ASN A 636 -26.11 7.15 -28.21
N ARG A 637 -26.63 5.93 -28.11
CA ARG A 637 -26.50 4.89 -29.12
C ARG A 637 -27.84 4.57 -29.77
N ASN A 638 -27.83 4.43 -31.09
CA ASN A 638 -28.98 4.03 -31.89
C ASN A 638 -28.64 2.83 -32.77
N VAL A 639 -29.37 1.72 -32.58
CA VAL A 639 -29.11 0.45 -33.24
C VAL A 639 -30.34 -0.03 -34.00
N THR A 640 -30.15 -0.61 -35.18
CA THR A 640 -31.22 -1.23 -35.97
C THR A 640 -30.89 -2.69 -36.27
N ALA A 641 -31.76 -3.62 -35.85
CA ALA A 641 -31.71 -5.02 -36.33
C ALA A 641 -32.40 -5.15 -37.69
N VAL A 642 -31.72 -5.74 -38.67
CA VAL A 642 -32.28 -5.93 -40.01
C VAL A 642 -32.66 -7.37 -40.24
N PHE A 643 -33.90 -7.57 -40.67
CA PHE A 643 -34.50 -8.86 -40.99
C PHE A 643 -34.94 -8.89 -42.45
N GLU A 644 -34.81 -10.05 -43.08
CA GLU A 644 -35.27 -10.30 -44.45
C GLU A 644 -36.25 -11.48 -44.48
N LYS A 645 -37.27 -11.40 -45.34
CA LYS A 645 -38.23 -12.48 -45.52
C LYS A 645 -37.55 -13.66 -46.21
N ILE A 646 -37.72 -14.86 -45.66
CA ILE A 646 -37.22 -16.10 -46.25
C ILE A 646 -37.98 -16.38 -47.55
N GLN A 647 -37.30 -16.29 -48.69
CA GLN A 647 -37.84 -16.66 -50.00
C GLN A 647 -37.79 -18.19 -50.13
N VAL A 648 -38.94 -18.81 -50.37
CA VAL A 648 -39.01 -20.24 -50.72
C VAL A 648 -38.83 -20.33 -52.23
N GLU A 649 -37.65 -20.74 -52.69
CA GLU A 649 -37.47 -21.13 -54.08
C GLU A 649 -38.22 -22.44 -54.33
N VAL A 650 -39.25 -22.37 -55.17
CA VAL A 650 -39.93 -23.57 -55.69
C VAL A 650 -39.00 -24.17 -56.75
N PRO A 651 -38.58 -25.45 -56.65
CA PRO A 651 -37.73 -26.05 -57.66
C PRO A 651 -38.47 -26.06 -59.01
N SER A 652 -37.86 -25.47 -60.04
CA SER A 652 -38.34 -25.60 -61.42
C SER A 652 -38.27 -27.07 -61.84
N GLU A 653 -39.40 -27.63 -62.29
CA GLU A 653 -39.50 -28.99 -62.81
C GLU A 653 -38.45 -29.29 -63.90
N PRO A 654 -37.89 -30.52 -63.92
CA PRO A 654 -37.03 -30.96 -65.01
C PRO A 654 -37.84 -31.18 -66.30
N PRO A 655 -37.22 -31.05 -67.49
CA PRO A 655 -37.94 -31.24 -68.75
C PRO A 655 -38.30 -32.71 -68.93
N THR A 656 -39.58 -32.97 -69.22
CA THR A 656 -40.11 -34.26 -69.63
C THR A 656 -39.73 -34.54 -71.09
N ASP A 657 -39.09 -35.68 -71.30
CA ASP A 657 -38.75 -36.26 -72.60
C ASP A 657 -39.74 -37.40 -72.89
N GLY A 658 -40.33 -37.40 -74.08
CA GLY A 658 -40.74 -38.58 -74.85
C GLY A 658 -41.82 -39.54 -74.30
N ASP A 659 -42.97 -39.47 -74.97
CA ASP A 659 -43.74 -40.60 -75.53
C ASP A 659 -44.70 -41.46 -74.69
N ASP A 660 -45.87 -41.61 -75.33
CA ASP A 660 -46.78 -42.75 -75.41
C ASP A 660 -47.89 -42.99 -74.36
N GLN A 661 -49.09 -42.62 -74.84
CA GLN A 661 -50.29 -43.44 -75.02
C GLN A 661 -51.28 -43.68 -73.86
N ASP A 662 -52.53 -43.49 -74.30
CA ASP A 662 -53.77 -44.21 -74.03
C ASP A 662 -54.53 -43.97 -72.72
N ASP A 663 -55.79 -43.58 -72.96
CA ASP A 663 -57.02 -44.12 -72.36
C ASP A 663 -57.16 -43.99 -70.84
N SER A 664 -58.27 -43.57 -70.27
CA SER A 664 -59.65 -43.36 -70.71
C SER A 664 -60.40 -43.14 -69.40
N GLU A 665 -61.44 -42.30 -69.40
CA GLU A 665 -62.68 -42.53 -68.61
C GLU A 665 -62.52 -42.55 -67.06
N ASP A 666 -63.43 -42.04 -66.24
CA ASP A 666 -64.75 -41.50 -66.45
C ASP A 666 -65.20 -40.95 -65.08
N GLU A 667 -66.17 -40.03 -65.16
CA GLU A 667 -67.37 -39.93 -64.31
C GLU A 667 -67.19 -39.72 -62.80
N GLU A 668 -67.62 -38.54 -62.31
CA GLU A 668 -68.95 -38.31 -61.70
C GLU A 668 -68.95 -38.74 -60.22
N ASP A 669 -69.68 -38.15 -59.30
CA ASP A 669 -70.46 -36.92 -59.22
C ASP A 669 -70.71 -36.74 -57.72
N ASP A 670 -70.81 -35.48 -57.30
CA ASP A 670 -71.89 -35.01 -56.42
C ASP A 670 -71.95 -35.55 -54.95
N PRO A 671 -72.76 -34.97 -54.04
CA PRO A 671 -72.32 -33.83 -53.25
C PRO A 671 -72.74 -33.91 -51.76
N ALA A 672 -72.40 -32.84 -51.05
CA ALA A 672 -73.16 -32.13 -50.02
C ALA A 672 -74.02 -32.93 -49.01
N ASN A 673 -73.82 -32.67 -47.72
CA ASN A 673 -74.77 -31.78 -47.03
C ASN A 673 -74.20 -31.25 -45.69
N GLU A 674 -74.47 -29.96 -45.48
CA GLU A 674 -74.64 -29.18 -44.23
C GLU A 674 -73.55 -29.12 -43.15
#